data_AF-C0K049-F1
#
_entry.id   AF-C0K049-F1
#
_cell.length_a   1.000
_cell.length_b   1.000
_cell.length_c   1.000
_cell.angle_alpha   90.00
_cell.angle_beta   90.00
_cell.angle_gamma   90.00
#
_symmetry.space_group_name_H-M   'P 1'
#
loop_
_entity.id
_entity.type
_entity.pdbx_description
1 polymer ?
#
loop_
_entity_poly.entity_id
_entity_poly.type
_entity_poly.pdbx_seq_one_letter_code
_entity_poly.pdbx_strand_id
1 'polypeptide(L)'
;MKQKLLLVLTVIGLSLSARAIEVESTPGTLCKRVDDMSVTSLTVTGGMDARDFRFIADSLRQLTEIDMSGVTIAAYSNPRAPLFLAMGDYAANAIPAAAFFGSNLSNVVFPVGLKSVGVAAFAGCNQLQTINLPATVDTVSSYAFSGSGLTTVVLPESMAYMGQGAFSNCQSLTQATVPAGMVGDDAFKACEALTEVTLGVQVTSLGNGAFNGCTALSSIVLPQQSAIAMLGNEAFIRSGITAISLESLGALTSIGDWAFAQSQLAQVTIPANVNTLGKGIFFNAPELTLVNLPANVAEIPAYMLAETQGLALDSLPDGVTTIGDYAFYNNAQTARFFLPASVSYIGSYAMAGMTGLEYVTSLADEVPALGESVWAGVDQPAVKLEVSTNEVADAYAQALQWKEFHILRRYLLGDVNCDGDVNVMDITTLIDAIMENDPDPFEFYAADINQDNEINVIDITGLIDIIMNDEQSVVLRTKHNTPTTDDCVKVNPFSVKPGGETVVTASLDNSHTYTAMQFEMELPDGLQVVDNSFTIGDRAQGHALVTHSIEGTNTLRVIIYSIENDAIGEMGENLFTFRVRADEQLAADASLLTANTLFVTTSNEKYLGGETRTPVSNTTGVNDITAGNDKVYAHAGTLVVESTEGGNAQLVATNGMFTELQVVPGRNEYEVSSGIYIVRLHGKSFKVIVK
;
A
#
# COMPACT_ATOMS: atom_id res chain seq x y z
N MET A 1 -6.61 29.93 88.87
CA MET A 1 -5.86 28.79 89.45
C MET A 1 -5.70 27.76 88.34
N LYS A 2 -4.49 27.56 87.78
CA LYS A 2 -3.56 26.43 88.07
C LYS A 2 -4.20 25.06 87.74
N GLN A 3 -3.60 24.08 87.06
CA GLN A 3 -2.32 23.86 86.37
C GLN A 3 -2.35 22.37 85.93
N LYS A 4 -1.72 22.04 84.79
CA LYS A 4 -0.97 20.79 84.48
C LYS A 4 -1.66 19.41 84.56
N LEU A 5 -1.57 18.64 83.46
CA LEU A 5 -0.56 17.56 83.39
C LEU A 5 -0.11 17.27 81.96
N LEU A 6 1.22 17.17 81.84
CA LEU A 6 2.08 16.98 80.68
C LEU A 6 2.51 15.51 80.68
N LEU A 7 2.52 14.82 79.53
CA LEU A 7 3.27 13.58 79.38
C LEU A 7 4.34 13.81 78.30
N VAL A 8 5.60 13.85 78.75
CA VAL A 8 6.80 13.94 77.92
C VAL A 8 7.27 12.51 77.64
N LEU A 9 7.39 12.14 76.36
CA LEU A 9 8.31 11.09 75.93
C LEU A 9 9.43 11.74 75.15
N THR A 10 10.63 11.70 75.72
CA THR A 10 11.87 12.23 75.15
C THR A 10 12.44 11.20 74.17
N VAL A 11 12.47 11.54 72.87
CA VAL A 11 13.37 10.90 71.90
C VAL A 11 14.39 11.97 71.49
N ILE A 12 15.67 11.67 71.68
CA ILE A 12 16.79 12.52 71.28
C ILE A 12 16.93 12.41 69.75
N GLY A 13 16.21 13.27 69.06
CA GLY A 13 16.55 13.78 67.73
C GLY A 13 16.58 15.29 67.86
N LEU A 14 17.50 15.97 67.17
CA LEU A 14 17.56 17.44 67.12
C LEU A 14 16.24 18.01 66.59
N SER A 15 15.27 18.23 67.48
CA SER A 15 14.07 19.00 67.18
C SER A 15 14.49 20.47 67.16
N LEU A 16 14.51 21.10 65.99
CA LEU A 16 14.29 22.54 65.94
C LEU A 16 12.93 22.76 66.61
N SER A 17 12.92 23.29 67.84
CA SER A 17 11.68 23.77 68.43
C SER A 17 11.15 24.86 67.50
N ALA A 18 9.99 24.62 66.87
CA ALA A 18 9.34 25.63 66.03
C ALA A 18 9.25 26.95 66.80
N ARG A 19 9.81 28.02 66.25
CA ARG A 19 9.72 29.37 66.82
C ARG A 19 8.46 30.00 66.24
N ALA A 20 7.38 29.92 67.00
CA ALA A 20 6.08 30.47 66.64
C ALA A 20 5.87 31.85 67.26
N ILE A 21 5.43 32.82 66.45
CA ILE A 21 5.09 34.18 66.89
C ILE A 21 3.70 34.54 66.37
N GLU A 22 2.89 35.18 67.21
CA GLU A 22 1.59 35.76 66.86
C GLU A 22 1.63 37.28 67.03
N VAL A 23 1.17 38.02 66.02
CA VAL A 23 1.27 39.48 65.96
C VAL A 23 0.01 40.11 65.37
N GLU A 24 -0.49 41.14 66.04
CA GLU A 24 -1.46 42.06 65.44
C GLU A 24 -0.72 43.23 64.75
N SER A 25 -0.97 43.40 63.45
CA SER A 25 -0.29 44.40 62.60
C SER A 25 -1.26 45.49 62.13
N THR A 26 -0.71 46.66 61.80
CA THR A 26 -1.36 47.64 60.92
C THR A 26 -0.54 47.75 59.62
N PRO A 27 -1.14 48.19 58.49
CA PRO A 27 -0.47 48.17 57.20
C PRO A 27 0.90 48.87 57.19
N GLY A 28 1.93 48.12 56.79
CA GLY A 28 3.32 48.54 56.67
C GLY A 28 4.11 48.61 57.98
N THR A 29 3.64 47.95 59.05
CA THR A 29 4.26 48.01 60.38
C THR A 29 4.76 46.67 60.93
N LEU A 30 4.64 45.57 60.18
CA LEU A 30 5.02 44.23 60.64
C LEU A 30 6.50 44.16 61.04
N CYS A 31 7.37 44.87 60.33
CA CYS A 31 8.80 44.96 60.63
C CYS A 31 9.15 45.58 62.00
N LYS A 32 8.20 46.27 62.65
CA LYS A 32 8.36 46.83 64.01
C LYS A 32 7.80 45.89 65.09
N ARG A 33 7.20 44.78 64.69
CA ARG A 33 6.50 43.85 65.57
C ARG A 33 7.14 42.48 65.62
N VAL A 34 7.90 42.12 64.58
CA VAL A 34 8.67 40.87 64.52
C VAL A 34 10.15 41.23 64.68
N ASP A 35 10.70 40.95 65.86
CA ASP A 35 12.12 41.22 66.17
C ASP A 35 13.02 40.00 65.96
N ASP A 36 12.46 38.77 65.94
CA ASP A 36 13.21 37.52 65.72
C ASP A 36 13.13 37.07 64.25
N MET A 37 14.23 37.23 63.50
CA MET A 37 14.32 36.86 62.08
C MET A 37 14.52 35.35 61.86
N SER A 38 14.70 34.57 62.92
CA SER A 38 14.77 33.10 62.89
C SER A 38 13.43 32.41 63.18
N VAL A 39 12.34 33.19 63.18
CA VAL A 39 10.97 32.68 63.28
C VAL A 39 10.70 31.68 62.15
N THR A 40 10.10 30.54 62.50
CA THR A 40 9.73 29.48 61.55
C THR A 40 8.23 29.42 61.33
N SER A 41 7.42 29.94 62.27
CA SER A 41 5.96 30.03 62.16
C SER A 41 5.46 31.41 62.57
N LEU A 42 4.67 32.06 61.73
CA LEU A 42 4.15 33.42 61.95
C LEU A 42 2.63 33.48 61.77
N THR A 43 1.90 33.88 62.81
CA THR A 43 0.48 34.22 62.72
C THR A 43 0.32 35.74 62.74
N VAL A 44 -0.36 36.30 61.75
CA VAL A 44 -0.63 37.75 61.64
C VAL A 44 -2.13 37.99 61.68
N THR A 45 -2.56 38.99 62.44
CA THR A 45 -3.93 39.51 62.45
C THR A 45 -3.94 41.02 62.20
N GLY A 46 -5.11 41.59 61.87
CA GLY A 46 -5.24 43.03 61.63
C GLY A 46 -4.99 43.40 60.17
N GLY A 47 -4.15 44.41 59.92
CA GLY A 47 -3.88 44.92 58.58
C GLY A 47 -2.46 44.67 58.09
N MET A 48 -2.33 44.30 56.81
CA MET A 48 -1.05 44.21 56.10
C MET A 48 -1.11 44.99 54.77
N ASP A 49 0.03 45.45 54.27
CA ASP A 49 0.18 45.90 52.88
C ASP A 49 1.47 45.35 52.23
N ALA A 50 1.75 45.75 50.99
CA ALA A 50 2.89 45.27 50.22
C ALA A 50 4.26 45.45 50.93
N ARG A 51 4.40 46.42 51.84
CA ARG A 51 5.65 46.63 52.61
C ARG A 51 5.85 45.54 53.66
N ASP A 52 4.77 45.02 54.23
CA ASP A 52 4.84 43.90 55.18
C ASP A 52 5.24 42.60 54.48
N PHE A 53 4.66 42.33 53.30
CA PHE A 53 5.09 41.21 52.45
C PHE A 53 6.56 41.35 52.04
N ARG A 54 7.01 42.57 51.70
CA ARG A 54 8.41 42.82 51.37
C ARG A 54 9.34 42.50 52.54
N PHE A 55 8.95 42.89 53.76
CA PHE A 55 9.69 42.53 54.97
C PHE A 55 9.79 41.02 55.17
N ILE A 56 8.67 40.29 55.00
CA ILE A 56 8.67 38.82 55.10
C ILE A 56 9.64 38.22 54.08
N ALA A 57 9.54 38.62 52.81
CA ALA A 57 10.37 38.13 51.72
C ALA A 57 11.87 38.38 51.96
N ASP A 58 12.22 39.57 52.43
CA ASP A 58 13.62 39.98 52.60
C ASP A 58 14.25 39.38 53.85
N SER A 59 13.49 39.30 54.96
CA SER A 59 14.05 39.15 56.30
C SER A 59 13.70 37.82 56.98
N LEU A 60 12.56 37.18 56.68
CA LEU A 60 12.10 35.96 57.35
C LEU A 60 12.46 34.70 56.55
N ARG A 61 13.76 34.51 56.27
CA ARG A 61 14.27 33.44 55.39
C ARG A 61 14.07 32.01 55.91
N GLN A 62 13.84 31.85 57.21
CA GLN A 62 13.60 30.56 57.87
C GLN A 62 12.10 30.24 58.04
N LEU A 63 11.22 31.12 57.56
CA LEU A 63 9.78 30.94 57.69
C LEU A 63 9.32 29.74 56.87
N THR A 64 8.67 28.79 57.54
CA THR A 64 8.06 27.60 56.94
C THR A 64 6.54 27.63 57.03
N GLU A 65 5.97 28.37 57.98
CA GLU A 65 4.52 28.45 58.17
C GLU A 65 4.07 29.90 58.36
N ILE A 66 3.01 30.30 57.65
CA ILE A 66 2.37 31.60 57.84
C ILE A 66 0.85 31.46 57.91
N ASP A 67 0.25 32.05 58.94
CA ASP A 67 -1.20 32.16 59.09
C ASP A 67 -1.63 33.62 58.97
N MET A 68 -2.37 33.93 57.90
CA MET A 68 -2.92 35.25 57.61
C MET A 68 -4.46 35.24 57.61
N SER A 69 -5.10 34.24 58.22
CA SER A 69 -6.57 34.10 58.25
C SER A 69 -7.27 35.34 58.84
N GLY A 70 -6.66 35.99 59.82
CA GLY A 70 -7.13 37.23 60.45
C GLY A 70 -6.66 38.54 59.80
N VAL A 71 -6.04 38.50 58.62
CA VAL A 71 -5.49 39.68 57.93
C VAL A 71 -6.51 40.29 56.97
N THR A 72 -6.55 41.62 56.91
CA THR A 72 -7.09 42.39 55.77
C THR A 72 -5.94 43.06 55.03
N ILE A 73 -5.77 42.77 53.73
CA ILE A 73 -4.69 43.37 52.94
C ILE A 73 -5.15 44.72 52.40
N ALA A 74 -4.50 45.80 52.83
CA ALA A 74 -4.73 47.15 52.33
C ALA A 74 -4.01 47.38 50.99
N ALA A 75 -4.60 48.23 50.15
CA ALA A 75 -3.94 48.70 48.93
C ALA A 75 -2.71 49.54 49.28
N TYR A 76 -1.70 49.50 48.43
CA TYR A 76 -0.48 50.31 48.55
C TYR A 76 -0.12 50.90 47.18
N SER A 77 0.18 52.19 47.14
CA SER A 77 0.62 52.89 45.94
C SER A 77 1.79 53.80 46.27
N ASN A 78 2.95 53.52 45.67
CA ASN A 78 4.10 54.40 45.67
C ASN A 78 4.97 54.15 44.43
N PRO A 79 4.64 54.79 43.29
CA PRO A 79 5.39 54.64 42.05
C PRO A 79 6.88 55.01 42.14
N ARG A 80 7.29 55.77 43.18
CA ARG A 80 8.69 56.21 43.38
C ARG A 80 9.52 55.24 44.21
N ALA A 81 8.91 54.27 44.87
CA ALA A 81 9.60 53.26 45.66
C ALA A 81 8.96 51.88 45.41
N PRO A 82 9.20 51.27 44.24
CA PRO A 82 8.64 49.98 43.92
C PRO A 82 9.17 48.90 44.87
N LEU A 83 8.36 47.88 45.14
CA LEU A 83 8.69 46.83 46.11
C LEU A 83 9.04 45.50 45.43
N PHE A 84 8.16 44.99 44.57
CA PHE A 84 8.32 43.73 43.86
C PHE A 84 8.28 43.97 42.36
N LEU A 85 9.19 43.35 41.60
CA LEU A 85 9.22 43.41 40.13
C LEU A 85 9.10 44.85 39.57
N ALA A 86 9.71 45.84 40.23
CA ALA A 86 9.62 47.25 39.88
C ALA A 86 8.17 47.85 39.90
N MET A 87 7.20 47.17 40.54
CA MET A 87 5.82 47.64 40.68
C MET A 87 5.66 48.57 41.89
N GLY A 88 4.96 49.69 41.69
CA GLY A 88 4.62 50.65 42.74
C GLY A 88 3.19 50.53 43.28
N ASP A 89 2.29 49.87 42.56
CA ASP A 89 0.86 49.81 42.86
C ASP A 89 0.40 48.38 43.15
N TYR A 90 -0.32 48.20 44.27
CA TYR A 90 -0.78 46.92 44.80
C TYR A 90 -2.22 47.06 45.25
N ALA A 91 -3.09 46.20 44.73
CA ALA A 91 -4.51 46.19 45.07
C ALA A 91 -4.74 45.70 46.52
N ALA A 92 -5.84 46.16 47.12
CA ALA A 92 -6.32 45.58 48.38
C ALA A 92 -6.72 44.12 48.17
N ASN A 93 -6.60 43.30 49.22
CA ASN A 93 -6.92 41.87 49.21
C ASN A 93 -6.14 41.06 48.15
N ALA A 94 -4.94 41.48 47.77
CA ALA A 94 -4.08 40.78 46.83
C ALA A 94 -2.74 40.40 47.47
N ILE A 95 -2.28 39.16 47.29
CA ILE A 95 -0.89 38.81 47.59
C ILE A 95 0.00 39.48 46.51
N PRO A 96 0.99 40.31 46.88
CA PRO A 96 1.88 40.96 45.92
C PRO A 96 2.64 39.98 45.04
N ALA A 97 3.03 40.44 43.84
CA ALA A 97 3.91 39.68 42.97
C ALA A 97 5.22 39.31 43.70
N ALA A 98 5.72 38.09 43.47
CA ALA A 98 6.95 37.56 44.08
C ALA A 98 7.04 37.64 45.63
N ALA A 99 5.92 37.82 46.34
CA ALA A 99 5.90 38.01 47.80
C ALA A 99 6.57 36.86 48.59
N PHE A 100 6.48 35.64 48.09
CA PHE A 100 7.05 34.42 48.68
C PHE A 100 7.88 33.62 47.69
N PHE A 101 8.44 34.28 46.66
CA PHE A 101 9.25 33.62 45.63
C PHE A 101 10.41 32.83 46.24
N GLY A 102 10.50 31.53 45.93
CA GLY A 102 11.53 30.61 46.40
C GLY A 102 11.55 30.41 47.92
N SER A 103 10.45 30.71 48.62
CA SER A 103 10.39 30.56 50.08
C SER A 103 10.36 29.08 50.50
N ASN A 104 10.78 28.83 51.75
CA ASN A 104 10.73 27.49 52.36
C ASN A 104 9.35 27.19 52.98
N LEU A 105 8.30 27.90 52.58
CA LEU A 105 6.96 27.71 53.13
C LEU A 105 6.45 26.30 52.81
N SER A 106 6.03 25.58 53.85
CA SER A 106 5.31 24.32 53.79
C SER A 106 3.81 24.48 54.06
N ASN A 107 3.41 25.52 54.79
CA ASN A 107 2.02 25.81 55.11
C ASN A 107 1.69 27.30 55.00
N VAL A 108 0.56 27.61 54.36
CA VAL A 108 0.04 28.97 54.18
C VAL A 108 -1.46 28.98 54.43
N VAL A 109 -1.90 29.75 55.43
CA VAL A 109 -3.33 30.04 55.65
C VAL A 109 -3.63 31.42 55.08
N PHE A 110 -4.44 31.47 54.03
CA PHE A 110 -4.76 32.70 53.32
C PHE A 110 -5.78 33.57 54.06
N PRO A 111 -5.77 34.91 53.84
CA PRO A 111 -6.81 35.81 54.34
C PRO A 111 -8.20 35.46 53.81
N VAL A 112 -9.22 35.49 54.67
CA VAL A 112 -10.61 35.15 54.28
C VAL A 112 -11.18 36.04 53.16
N GLY A 113 -10.67 37.28 53.03
CA GLY A 113 -11.09 38.25 52.02
C GLY A 113 -10.24 38.26 50.74
N LEU A 114 -9.30 37.31 50.58
CA LEU A 114 -8.34 37.32 49.47
C LEU A 114 -9.05 37.30 48.10
N LYS A 115 -8.64 38.20 47.21
CA LYS A 115 -9.16 38.35 45.85
C LYS A 115 -8.21 37.82 44.78
N SER A 116 -6.91 38.05 44.93
CA SER A 116 -5.95 37.63 43.92
C SER A 116 -4.60 37.19 44.48
N VAL A 117 -3.96 36.27 43.76
CA VAL A 117 -2.57 35.88 43.98
C VAL A 117 -1.73 36.47 42.85
N GLY A 118 -0.74 37.29 43.21
CA GLY A 118 0.09 38.04 42.27
C GLY A 118 1.07 37.17 41.47
N VAL A 119 1.65 37.79 40.44
CA VAL A 119 2.61 37.14 39.52
C VAL A 119 3.76 36.52 40.30
N ALA A 120 4.03 35.23 40.07
CA ALA A 120 5.10 34.48 40.72
C ALA A 120 5.11 34.53 42.27
N ALA A 121 3.97 34.83 42.91
CA ALA A 121 3.91 35.06 44.36
C ALA A 121 4.46 33.90 45.19
N PHE A 122 4.23 32.65 44.78
CA PHE A 122 4.69 31.41 45.41
C PHE A 122 5.54 30.56 44.45
N ALA A 123 6.09 31.15 43.39
CA ALA A 123 6.93 30.40 42.45
C ALA A 123 8.18 29.85 43.16
N GLY A 124 8.54 28.59 42.90
CA GLY A 124 9.69 27.91 43.53
C GLY A 124 9.51 27.51 44.99
N CYS A 125 8.29 27.60 45.55
CA CYS A 125 7.99 27.12 46.91
C CYS A 125 7.91 25.58 46.92
N ASN A 126 9.07 24.92 46.79
CA ASN A 126 9.18 23.46 46.63
C ASN A 126 8.67 22.65 47.83
N GLN A 127 8.51 23.28 49.01
CA GLN A 127 8.02 22.62 50.23
C GLN A 127 6.51 22.79 50.43
N LEU A 128 5.86 23.67 49.64
CA LEU A 128 4.43 23.96 49.77
C LEU A 128 3.62 22.84 49.11
N GLN A 129 3.07 21.93 49.90
CA GLN A 129 2.38 20.74 49.41
C GLN A 129 0.89 20.97 49.12
N THR A 130 0.25 21.86 49.87
CA THR A 130 -1.19 22.12 49.75
C THR A 130 -1.49 23.61 49.80
N ILE A 131 -2.51 24.04 49.06
CA ILE A 131 -3.08 25.37 49.15
C ILE A 131 -4.60 25.28 49.30
N ASN A 132 -5.16 26.10 50.20
CA ASN A 132 -6.59 26.25 50.39
C ASN A 132 -6.98 27.69 50.02
N LEU A 133 -7.28 27.93 48.75
CA LEU A 133 -7.66 29.26 48.26
C LEU A 133 -9.10 29.60 48.73
N PRO A 134 -9.32 30.79 49.31
CA PRO A 134 -10.67 31.24 49.67
C PRO A 134 -11.58 31.33 48.45
N ALA A 135 -12.89 31.07 48.65
CA ALA A 135 -13.92 31.19 47.62
C ALA A 135 -14.13 32.64 47.09
N THR A 136 -13.39 33.62 47.62
CA THR A 136 -13.39 35.00 47.12
C THR A 136 -12.34 35.25 46.06
N VAL A 137 -11.40 34.32 45.85
CA VAL A 137 -10.31 34.46 44.88
C VAL A 137 -10.88 34.31 43.47
N ASP A 138 -10.68 35.34 42.65
CA ASP A 138 -11.10 35.37 41.25
C ASP A 138 -9.92 35.27 40.27
N THR A 139 -8.69 35.51 40.76
CA THR A 139 -7.49 35.65 39.93
C THR A 139 -6.30 34.93 40.53
N VAL A 140 -5.75 33.95 39.80
CA VAL A 140 -4.41 33.40 40.04
C VAL A 140 -3.51 33.87 38.90
N SER A 141 -2.58 34.78 39.17
CA SER A 141 -1.78 35.43 38.13
C SER A 141 -0.71 34.50 37.53
N SER A 142 -0.06 34.97 36.45
CA SER A 142 0.97 34.21 35.76
C SER A 142 2.09 33.72 36.70
N TYR A 143 2.46 32.46 36.55
CA TYR A 143 3.49 31.78 37.33
C TYR A 143 3.26 31.76 38.85
N ALA A 144 2.07 32.12 39.36
CA ALA A 144 1.82 32.32 40.79
C ALA A 144 2.32 31.16 41.68
N PHE A 145 2.18 29.91 41.24
CA PHE A 145 2.63 28.70 41.94
C PHE A 145 3.61 27.87 41.09
N SER A 146 4.25 28.46 40.09
CA SER A 146 5.17 27.74 39.19
C SER A 146 6.33 27.11 39.95
N GLY A 147 6.62 25.83 39.72
CA GLY A 147 7.68 25.11 40.42
C GLY A 147 7.42 24.96 41.92
N SER A 148 6.17 24.96 42.37
CA SER A 148 5.84 24.67 43.76
C SER A 148 5.78 23.16 44.02
N GLY A 149 5.89 22.77 45.29
CA GLY A 149 5.79 21.37 45.73
C GLY A 149 4.37 20.84 45.82
N LEU A 150 3.39 21.51 45.20
CA LEU A 150 1.98 21.21 45.37
C LEU A 150 1.68 19.79 44.90
N THR A 151 0.95 19.02 45.71
CA THR A 151 0.52 17.66 45.35
C THR A 151 -0.88 17.62 44.78
N THR A 152 -1.72 18.58 45.18
CA THR A 152 -3.11 18.73 44.75
C THR A 152 -3.47 20.21 44.63
N VAL A 153 -4.27 20.57 43.63
CA VAL A 153 -4.82 21.93 43.47
C VAL A 153 -6.32 21.86 43.27
N VAL A 154 -7.06 22.59 44.11
CA VAL A 154 -8.51 22.82 43.94
C VAL A 154 -8.74 24.31 43.82
N LEU A 155 -9.17 24.74 42.64
CA LEU A 155 -9.45 26.15 42.37
C LEU A 155 -10.87 26.50 42.80
N PRO A 156 -11.12 27.74 43.25
CA PRO A 156 -12.45 28.15 43.69
C PRO A 156 -13.39 28.35 42.50
N GLU A 157 -14.70 28.11 42.71
CA GLU A 157 -15.73 28.29 41.68
C GLU A 157 -15.83 29.73 41.16
N SER A 158 -15.43 30.71 41.97
CA SER A 158 -15.37 32.13 41.59
C SER A 158 -14.21 32.48 40.66
N MET A 159 -13.29 31.54 40.40
CA MET A 159 -12.10 31.83 39.61
C MET A 159 -12.48 32.19 38.17
N ALA A 160 -12.15 33.41 37.79
CA ALA A 160 -12.39 33.93 36.45
C ALA A 160 -11.13 33.84 35.58
N TYR A 161 -9.95 34.00 36.19
CA TYR A 161 -8.69 34.09 35.46
C TYR A 161 -7.57 33.24 36.09
N MET A 162 -7.00 32.36 35.26
CA MET A 162 -5.73 31.69 35.50
C MET A 162 -4.69 32.22 34.52
N GLY A 163 -3.64 32.84 35.04
CA GLY A 163 -2.56 33.39 34.23
C GLY A 163 -1.64 32.32 33.66
N GLN A 164 -0.80 32.76 32.72
CA GLN A 164 0.16 31.89 32.03
C GLN A 164 1.06 31.15 33.03
N GLY A 165 1.19 29.83 32.90
CA GLY A 165 2.12 29.04 33.68
C GLY A 165 1.83 29.01 35.18
N ALA A 166 0.60 29.35 35.61
CA ALA A 166 0.23 29.49 37.01
C ALA A 166 0.68 28.32 37.90
N PHE A 167 0.61 27.09 37.38
CA PHE A 167 1.06 25.86 38.05
C PHE A 167 2.12 25.09 37.23
N SER A 168 2.82 25.75 36.30
CA SER A 168 3.86 25.11 35.49
C SER A 168 4.99 24.53 36.36
N ASN A 169 5.59 23.43 35.95
CA ASN A 169 6.68 22.73 36.64
C ASN A 169 6.36 22.29 38.09
N CYS A 170 5.09 22.14 38.47
CA CYS A 170 4.74 21.53 39.75
C CYS A 170 4.94 20.00 39.66
N GLN A 171 6.19 19.54 39.76
CA GLN A 171 6.57 18.14 39.51
C GLN A 171 5.96 17.14 40.48
N SER A 172 5.44 17.58 41.62
CA SER A 172 4.74 16.74 42.60
C SER A 172 3.22 16.76 42.44
N LEU A 173 2.67 17.57 41.53
CA LEU A 173 1.23 17.76 41.37
C LEU A 173 0.63 16.52 40.72
N THR A 174 -0.24 15.83 41.45
CA THR A 174 -0.88 14.58 41.00
C THR A 174 -2.31 14.79 40.51
N GLN A 175 -3.01 15.80 41.04
CA GLN A 175 -4.41 16.10 40.76
C GLN A 175 -4.68 17.60 40.70
N ALA A 176 -5.50 18.01 39.74
CA ALA A 176 -5.99 19.39 39.63
C ALA A 176 -7.50 19.45 39.35
N THR A 177 -8.22 20.34 40.05
CA THR A 177 -9.62 20.65 39.80
C THR A 177 -9.78 22.11 39.38
N VAL A 178 -10.31 22.32 38.17
CA VAL A 178 -10.57 23.64 37.58
C VAL A 178 -12.08 23.78 37.34
N PRO A 179 -12.84 24.48 38.20
CA PRO A 179 -14.30 24.49 38.13
C PRO A 179 -14.87 25.41 37.04
N ALA A 180 -14.18 26.49 36.68
CA ALA A 180 -14.68 27.51 35.76
C ALA A 180 -13.55 28.30 35.08
N GLY A 181 -13.93 29.05 34.04
CA GLY A 181 -13.06 30.02 33.36
C GLY A 181 -12.21 29.40 32.26
N MET A 182 -11.01 29.95 32.07
CA MET A 182 -10.04 29.45 31.08
C MET A 182 -8.88 28.77 31.80
N VAL A 183 -8.46 27.60 31.31
CA VAL A 183 -7.15 27.05 31.68
C VAL A 183 -6.11 27.86 30.91
N GLY A 184 -5.30 28.65 31.61
CA GLY A 184 -4.34 29.57 30.98
C GLY A 184 -3.26 28.87 30.16
N ASP A 185 -2.57 29.63 29.32
CA ASP A 185 -1.42 29.15 28.55
C ASP A 185 -0.36 28.56 29.50
N ASP A 186 0.24 27.43 29.14
CA ASP A 186 1.24 26.69 29.94
C ASP A 186 0.79 26.35 31.37
N ALA A 187 -0.51 26.46 31.72
CA ALA A 187 -1.01 26.43 33.09
C ALA A 187 -0.45 25.29 33.95
N PHE A 188 -0.41 24.07 33.39
CA PHE A 188 0.10 22.86 34.02
C PHE A 188 1.29 22.27 33.25
N LYS A 189 1.98 23.06 32.43
CA LYS A 189 3.15 22.61 31.66
C LYS A 189 4.18 21.92 32.56
N ALA A 190 4.70 20.77 32.13
CA ALA A 190 5.70 19.96 32.83
C ALA A 190 5.30 19.56 34.26
N CYS A 191 4.00 19.42 34.53
CA CYS A 191 3.52 18.70 35.73
C CYS A 191 3.60 17.19 35.47
N GLU A 192 4.81 16.65 35.46
CA GLU A 192 5.08 15.26 35.04
C GLU A 192 4.36 14.20 35.88
N ALA A 193 4.04 14.50 37.14
CA ALA A 193 3.29 13.61 38.03
C ALA A 193 1.76 13.75 37.92
N LEU A 194 1.24 14.67 37.09
CA LEU A 194 -0.19 14.96 37.01
C LEU A 194 -0.91 13.79 36.34
N THR A 195 -1.73 13.09 37.11
CA THR A 195 -2.45 11.89 36.64
C THR A 195 -3.91 12.15 36.29
N GLU A 196 -4.53 13.12 36.95
CA GLU A 196 -5.95 13.41 36.84
C GLU A 196 -6.23 14.91 36.85
N VAL A 197 -7.05 15.35 35.90
CA VAL A 197 -7.56 16.71 35.82
C VAL A 197 -9.07 16.67 35.70
N THR A 198 -9.74 17.34 36.64
CA THR A 198 -11.20 17.53 36.62
C THR A 198 -11.52 18.94 36.14
N LEU A 199 -12.22 19.04 35.02
CA LEU A 199 -12.70 20.31 34.47
C LEU A 199 -14.19 20.49 34.74
N GLY A 200 -14.58 21.65 35.24
CA GLY A 200 -15.99 21.99 35.48
C GLY A 200 -16.71 22.45 34.20
N VAL A 201 -18.04 22.40 34.23
CA VAL A 201 -18.91 22.72 33.07
C VAL A 201 -18.74 24.15 32.54
N GLN A 202 -18.23 25.07 33.36
CA GLN A 202 -18.01 26.48 33.00
C GLN A 202 -16.62 26.75 32.44
N VAL A 203 -15.80 25.72 32.20
CA VAL A 203 -14.51 25.88 31.51
C VAL A 203 -14.77 26.12 30.02
N THR A 204 -14.24 27.21 29.47
CA THR A 204 -14.56 27.66 28.10
C THR A 204 -13.46 27.39 27.08
N SER A 205 -12.22 27.22 27.52
CA SER A 205 -11.08 26.91 26.65
C SER A 205 -9.89 26.35 27.42
N LEU A 206 -9.05 25.62 26.69
CA LEU A 206 -7.73 25.20 27.15
C LEU A 206 -6.69 26.02 26.38
N GLY A 207 -5.86 26.76 27.11
CA GLY A 207 -4.82 27.62 26.54
C GLY A 207 -3.69 26.86 25.86
N ASN A 208 -2.81 27.61 25.21
CA ASN A 208 -1.66 27.06 24.50
C ASN A 208 -0.73 26.33 25.49
N GLY A 209 -0.32 25.10 25.18
CA GLY A 209 0.59 24.35 26.05
C GLY A 209 0.05 23.99 27.43
N ALA A 210 -1.27 24.12 27.66
CA ALA A 210 -1.88 24.00 28.99
C ALA A 210 -1.44 22.73 29.78
N PHE A 211 -1.26 21.61 29.08
CA PHE A 211 -0.81 20.32 29.64
C PHE A 211 0.44 19.77 28.91
N ASN A 212 1.23 20.65 28.29
CA ASN A 212 2.47 20.29 27.60
C ASN A 212 3.41 19.52 28.55
N GLY A 213 3.82 18.31 28.19
CA GLY A 213 4.75 17.49 28.98
C GLY A 213 4.16 16.92 30.28
N CYS A 214 2.84 16.87 30.44
CA CYS A 214 2.20 16.11 31.52
C CYS A 214 2.25 14.61 31.21
N THR A 215 3.41 13.99 31.38
CA THR A 215 3.70 12.62 30.92
C THR A 215 2.92 11.53 31.66
N ALA A 216 2.48 11.77 32.91
CA ALA A 216 1.62 10.85 33.65
C ALA A 216 0.10 11.06 33.42
N LEU A 217 -0.30 12.07 32.66
CA LEU A 217 -1.71 12.45 32.49
C LEU A 217 -2.41 11.50 31.54
N SER A 218 -2.93 10.40 32.07
CA SER A 218 -3.55 9.33 31.27
C SER A 218 -4.92 9.70 30.70
N SER A 219 -5.68 10.55 31.39
CA SER A 219 -7.05 10.94 31.02
C SER A 219 -7.43 12.31 31.59
N ILE A 220 -8.44 12.93 30.99
CA ILE A 220 -9.07 14.15 31.49
C ILE A 220 -10.55 13.91 31.64
N VAL A 221 -11.09 14.26 32.80
CA VAL A 221 -12.52 14.19 33.07
C VAL A 221 -13.17 15.42 32.45
N LEU A 222 -13.70 15.25 31.24
CA LEU A 222 -14.48 16.26 30.54
C LEU A 222 -15.94 16.23 31.04
N PRO A 223 -16.53 17.36 31.41
CA PRO A 223 -17.92 17.39 31.85
C PRO A 223 -18.87 17.19 30.66
N GLN A 224 -20.01 16.54 30.91
CA GLN A 224 -21.11 16.55 29.93
C GLN A 224 -21.57 17.99 29.70
N GLN A 225 -21.83 18.37 28.44
CA GLN A 225 -22.22 19.75 28.07
C GLN A 225 -21.12 20.77 28.36
N SER A 226 -19.86 20.38 28.20
CA SER A 226 -18.72 21.27 28.33
C SER A 226 -18.84 22.51 27.42
N ALA A 227 -18.53 23.69 27.97
CA ALA A 227 -18.46 24.95 27.24
C ALA A 227 -17.12 25.15 26.50
N ILE A 228 -16.23 24.14 26.51
CA ILE A 228 -14.93 24.20 25.84
C ILE A 228 -15.14 24.35 24.33
N ALA A 229 -14.82 25.54 23.82
CA ALA A 229 -14.94 25.88 22.40
C ALA A 229 -13.62 25.72 21.62
N MET A 230 -12.49 25.70 22.34
CA MET A 230 -11.16 25.74 21.75
C MET A 230 -10.16 24.91 22.57
N LEU A 231 -9.37 24.10 21.87
CA LEU A 231 -8.12 23.54 22.36
C LEU A 231 -6.97 24.35 21.74
N GLY A 232 -6.15 24.98 22.58
CA GLY A 232 -5.01 25.80 22.14
C GLY A 232 -3.91 25.00 21.47
N ASN A 233 -2.95 25.73 20.88
CA ASN A 233 -1.76 25.12 20.29
C ASN A 233 -0.99 24.35 21.35
N GLU A 234 -0.45 23.18 21.02
CA GLU A 234 0.37 22.37 21.92
C GLU A 234 -0.33 21.96 23.23
N ALA A 235 -1.66 22.08 23.33
CA ALA A 235 -2.40 21.92 24.59
C ALA A 235 -2.08 20.59 25.33
N PHE A 236 -1.85 19.51 24.57
CA PHE A 236 -1.51 18.17 25.06
C PHE A 236 -0.23 17.60 24.45
N ILE A 237 0.67 18.46 23.94
CA ILE A 237 1.94 17.99 23.35
C ILE A 237 2.75 17.21 24.39
N ARG A 238 3.30 16.05 24.00
CA ARG A 238 4.09 15.16 24.90
C ARG A 238 3.35 14.77 26.19
N SER A 239 2.02 14.79 26.19
CA SER A 239 1.24 14.33 27.34
C SER A 239 1.06 12.80 27.31
N GLY A 240 0.81 12.22 28.49
CA GLY A 240 0.51 10.80 28.63
C GLY A 240 -0.91 10.41 28.23
N ILE A 241 -1.68 11.29 27.58
CA ILE A 241 -3.12 11.07 27.38
C ILE A 241 -3.35 9.92 26.43
N THR A 242 -4.06 8.90 26.90
CA THR A 242 -4.31 7.65 26.15
C THR A 242 -5.66 7.65 25.45
N ALA A 243 -6.62 8.40 26.00
CA ALA A 243 -7.95 8.58 25.44
C ALA A 243 -8.52 9.94 25.81
N ILE A 244 -9.25 10.55 24.87
CA ILE A 244 -10.03 11.76 25.10
C ILE A 244 -11.33 11.71 24.28
N SER A 245 -12.46 11.96 24.93
CA SER A 245 -13.78 11.94 24.29
C SER A 245 -14.15 13.33 23.75
N LEU A 246 -13.55 13.75 22.63
CA LEU A 246 -13.84 15.07 22.06
C LEU A 246 -15.31 15.26 21.68
N GLU A 247 -16.04 14.18 21.39
CA GLU A 247 -17.48 14.22 21.08
C GLU A 247 -18.36 14.74 22.23
N SER A 248 -17.87 14.71 23.48
CA SER A 248 -18.58 15.33 24.60
C SER A 248 -18.48 16.85 24.61
N LEU A 249 -17.60 17.43 23.78
CA LEU A 249 -17.37 18.86 23.66
C LEU A 249 -18.24 19.45 22.55
N GLY A 250 -19.55 19.54 22.80
CA GLY A 250 -20.52 20.02 21.80
C GLY A 250 -20.26 21.45 21.29
N ALA A 251 -19.55 22.27 22.07
CA ALA A 251 -19.15 23.63 21.71
C ALA A 251 -17.80 23.72 20.96
N LEU A 252 -17.06 22.61 20.82
CA LEU A 252 -15.72 22.61 20.23
C LEU A 252 -15.77 22.95 18.75
N THR A 253 -15.11 24.04 18.37
CA THR A 253 -15.03 24.51 16.98
C THR A 253 -13.61 24.49 16.42
N SER A 254 -12.59 24.49 17.29
CA SER A 254 -11.19 24.64 16.90
C SER A 254 -10.23 23.78 17.73
N ILE A 255 -9.27 23.17 17.04
CA ILE A 255 -8.13 22.44 17.61
C ILE A 255 -6.86 23.08 17.08
N GLY A 256 -6.02 23.59 17.98
CA GLY A 256 -4.80 24.33 17.63
C GLY A 256 -3.68 23.45 17.06
N ASP A 257 -2.64 24.13 16.60
CA ASP A 257 -1.44 23.50 16.03
C ASP A 257 -0.75 22.62 17.08
N TRP A 258 -0.34 21.41 16.68
CA TRP A 258 0.39 20.46 17.53
C TRP A 258 -0.34 20.04 18.82
N ALA A 259 -1.66 20.24 18.87
CA ALA A 259 -2.43 20.08 20.11
C ALA A 259 -2.25 18.70 20.77
N PHE A 260 -2.11 17.62 19.98
CA PHE A 260 -1.90 16.25 20.48
C PHE A 260 -0.58 15.62 19.97
N ALA A 261 0.38 16.44 19.51
CA ALA A 261 1.64 15.93 19.00
C ALA A 261 2.41 15.17 20.10
N GLN A 262 3.02 14.04 19.77
CA GLN A 262 3.77 13.22 20.73
C GLN A 262 2.94 12.73 21.94
N SER A 263 1.60 12.74 21.83
CA SER A 263 0.70 12.16 22.83
C SER A 263 0.62 10.63 22.71
N GLN A 264 0.05 9.98 23.73
CA GLN A 264 -0.13 8.53 23.78
C GLN A 264 -1.54 8.09 23.33
N LEU A 265 -2.24 8.93 22.56
CA LEU A 265 -3.61 8.64 22.12
C LEU A 265 -3.64 7.40 21.24
N ALA A 266 -4.47 6.42 21.59
CA ALA A 266 -4.63 5.22 20.77
C ALA A 266 -5.58 5.45 19.57
N GLN A 267 -6.63 6.24 19.80
CA GLN A 267 -7.66 6.57 18.82
C GLN A 267 -8.32 7.90 19.16
N VAL A 268 -8.88 8.57 18.16
CA VAL A 268 -9.60 9.84 18.36
C VAL A 268 -10.66 10.06 17.29
N THR A 269 -11.81 10.55 17.73
CA THR A 269 -12.88 11.04 16.85
C THR A 269 -12.98 12.54 16.97
N ILE A 270 -12.77 13.25 15.87
CA ILE A 270 -12.93 14.70 15.79
C ILE A 270 -14.43 15.02 15.54
N PRO A 271 -15.08 15.83 16.40
CA PRO A 271 -16.51 16.13 16.25
C PRO A 271 -16.86 16.92 14.99
N ALA A 272 -18.08 16.72 14.46
CA ALA A 272 -18.57 17.40 13.25
C ALA A 272 -18.61 18.94 13.33
N ASN A 273 -18.67 19.51 14.55
CA ASN A 273 -18.69 20.95 14.77
C ASN A 273 -17.31 21.60 14.62
N VAL A 274 -16.23 20.81 14.57
CA VAL A 274 -14.86 21.31 14.41
C VAL A 274 -14.66 21.71 12.95
N ASN A 275 -14.40 23.01 12.75
CA ASN A 275 -14.18 23.61 11.43
C ASN A 275 -12.75 24.12 11.25
N THR A 276 -11.97 24.22 12.33
CA THR A 276 -10.58 24.68 12.31
C THR A 276 -9.69 23.59 12.89
N LEU A 277 -8.90 22.98 12.02
CA LEU A 277 -7.88 21.98 12.37
C LEU A 277 -6.50 22.61 12.17
N GLY A 278 -5.72 22.70 13.26
CA GLY A 278 -4.35 23.14 13.23
C GLY A 278 -3.40 22.18 12.51
N LYS A 279 -2.17 22.63 12.32
CA LYS A 279 -1.07 21.84 11.73
C LYS A 279 -0.55 20.84 12.74
N GLY A 280 -0.14 19.66 12.29
CA GLY A 280 0.60 18.71 13.14
C GLY A 280 -0.17 18.21 14.37
N ILE A 281 -1.51 18.25 14.36
CA ILE A 281 -2.35 17.91 15.53
C ILE A 281 -1.91 16.58 16.15
N PHE A 282 -1.59 15.58 15.34
CA PHE A 282 -1.18 14.24 15.77
C PHE A 282 0.25 13.91 15.34
N PHE A 283 1.13 14.91 15.18
CA PHE A 283 2.52 14.67 14.80
C PHE A 283 3.22 13.72 15.76
N ASN A 284 3.85 12.68 15.23
CA ASN A 284 4.61 11.66 15.96
C ASN A 284 3.82 11.14 17.18
N ALA A 285 2.56 10.74 16.98
CA ALA A 285 1.72 10.13 18.02
C ALA A 285 1.91 8.60 18.01
N PRO A 286 2.84 8.02 18.79
CA PRO A 286 3.33 6.66 18.59
C PRO A 286 2.28 5.55 18.74
N GLU A 287 1.21 5.79 19.50
CA GLU A 287 0.18 4.79 19.79
C GLU A 287 -1.07 4.95 18.90
N LEU A 288 -1.12 5.99 18.05
CA LEU A 288 -2.33 6.37 17.33
C LEU A 288 -2.56 5.46 16.12
N THR A 289 -3.64 4.67 16.18
CA THR A 289 -4.00 3.70 15.13
C THR A 289 -5.23 4.11 14.32
N LEU A 290 -6.06 5.00 14.85
CA LEU A 290 -7.30 5.45 14.20
C LEU A 290 -7.60 6.94 14.45
N VAL A 291 -7.89 7.66 13.38
CA VAL A 291 -8.39 9.04 13.42
C VAL A 291 -9.65 9.17 12.59
N ASN A 292 -10.78 9.42 13.24
CA ASN A 292 -12.04 9.69 12.55
C ASN A 292 -12.19 11.21 12.36
N LEU A 293 -12.04 11.66 11.11
CA LEU A 293 -12.25 13.05 10.72
C LEU A 293 -13.72 13.32 10.38
N PRO A 294 -14.24 14.53 10.63
CA PRO A 294 -15.62 14.82 10.31
C PRO A 294 -15.81 15.02 8.80
N ALA A 295 -17.01 14.72 8.32
CA ALA A 295 -17.33 14.71 6.88
C ALA A 295 -17.19 16.08 6.19
N ASN A 296 -17.17 17.18 6.95
CA ASN A 296 -17.05 18.54 6.47
C ASN A 296 -15.60 19.05 6.33
N VAL A 297 -14.59 18.22 6.60
CA VAL A 297 -13.18 18.60 6.40
C VAL A 297 -12.89 18.72 4.91
N ALA A 298 -12.52 19.92 4.48
CA ALA A 298 -12.09 20.19 3.10
C ALA A 298 -10.57 20.04 2.90
N GLU A 299 -9.78 20.19 3.96
CA GLU A 299 -8.31 20.15 3.91
C GLU A 299 -7.75 19.29 5.05
N ILE A 300 -6.85 18.37 4.72
CA ILE A 300 -5.97 17.73 5.71
C ILE A 300 -4.81 18.68 6.00
N PRO A 301 -4.66 19.21 7.22
CA PRO A 301 -3.62 20.19 7.52
C PRO A 301 -2.20 19.64 7.34
N ALA A 302 -1.26 20.56 7.10
CA ALA A 302 0.17 20.23 7.05
C ALA A 302 0.64 19.50 8.32
N TYR A 303 1.52 18.52 8.17
CA TYR A 303 2.08 17.68 9.24
C TYR A 303 1.08 16.87 10.08
N MET A 304 -0.23 16.90 9.78
CA MET A 304 -1.28 16.42 10.71
C MET A 304 -0.98 15.06 11.33
N LEU A 305 -0.51 14.11 10.52
CA LEU A 305 -0.21 12.72 10.89
C LEU A 305 1.23 12.34 10.54
N ALA A 306 2.14 13.30 10.39
CA ALA A 306 3.54 13.00 10.14
C ALA A 306 4.18 12.21 11.29
N GLU A 307 5.07 11.28 10.95
CA GLU A 307 5.79 10.34 11.81
C GLU A 307 4.89 9.39 12.62
N THR A 308 3.59 9.32 12.30
CA THR A 308 2.62 8.51 13.03
C THR A 308 2.44 7.15 12.36
N GLN A 309 2.82 6.08 13.07
CA GLN A 309 2.91 4.73 12.51
C GLN A 309 1.63 3.93 12.74
N GLY A 310 1.34 2.97 11.83
CA GLY A 310 0.31 1.96 12.05
C GLY A 310 -1.13 2.48 11.94
N LEU A 311 -1.34 3.60 11.24
CA LEU A 311 -2.66 4.17 10.99
C LEU A 311 -3.45 3.32 9.99
N ALA A 312 -4.69 2.98 10.35
CA ALA A 312 -5.71 2.53 9.40
C ALA A 312 -6.30 3.76 8.69
N LEU A 313 -5.74 4.11 7.53
CA LEU A 313 -6.19 5.22 6.69
C LEU A 313 -7.18 4.74 5.62
N ASP A 314 -8.20 4.00 6.06
CA ASP A 314 -9.10 3.28 5.15
C ASP A 314 -10.09 4.20 4.40
N SER A 315 -10.25 5.45 4.84
CA SER A 315 -11.01 6.47 4.11
C SER A 315 -10.74 7.87 4.66
N LEU A 316 -10.12 8.74 3.87
CA LEU A 316 -10.25 10.18 4.10
C LEU A 316 -11.69 10.60 3.81
N PRO A 317 -12.23 11.65 4.46
CA PRO A 317 -13.59 12.12 4.15
C PRO A 317 -13.78 12.49 2.69
N ASP A 318 -14.94 12.14 2.11
CA ASP A 318 -15.27 12.38 0.68
C ASP A 318 -15.19 13.85 0.25
N GLY A 319 -15.25 14.80 1.19
CA GLY A 319 -15.18 16.24 0.93
C GLY A 319 -13.75 16.83 0.89
N VAL A 320 -12.71 16.04 1.16
CA VAL A 320 -11.32 16.52 1.21
C VAL A 320 -10.81 16.86 -0.18
N THR A 321 -10.57 18.15 -0.45
CA THR A 321 -10.02 18.63 -1.72
C THR A 321 -8.50 18.76 -1.72
N THR A 322 -7.91 18.96 -0.54
CA THR A 322 -6.48 19.27 -0.39
C THR A 322 -5.83 18.47 0.73
N ILE A 323 -4.66 17.93 0.46
CA ILE A 323 -3.77 17.35 1.47
C ILE A 323 -2.56 18.28 1.64
N GLY A 324 -2.32 18.79 2.85
CA GLY A 324 -1.26 19.75 3.13
C GLY A 324 0.16 19.16 3.13
N ASP A 325 1.15 20.05 3.11
CA ASP A 325 2.57 19.67 3.12
C ASP A 325 2.91 18.76 4.31
N TYR A 326 3.70 17.71 4.07
CA TYR A 326 4.10 16.73 5.08
C TYR A 326 2.93 16.03 5.83
N ALA A 327 1.68 16.08 5.36
CA ALA A 327 0.51 15.58 6.12
C ALA A 327 0.67 14.14 6.65
N PHE A 328 1.29 13.26 5.89
CA PHE A 328 1.55 11.83 6.20
C PHE A 328 3.04 11.48 6.11
N TYR A 329 3.92 12.46 6.30
CA TYR A 329 5.37 12.27 6.17
C TYR A 329 5.88 11.16 7.09
N ASN A 330 6.69 10.25 6.55
CA ASN A 330 7.34 9.15 7.27
C ASN A 330 6.38 8.17 7.98
N ASN A 331 5.20 7.93 7.41
CA ASN A 331 4.26 6.91 7.87
C ASN A 331 4.61 5.54 7.29
N ALA A 332 5.77 5.02 7.69
CA ALA A 332 6.42 3.85 7.09
C ALA A 332 5.66 2.52 7.24
N GLN A 333 4.70 2.42 8.18
CA GLN A 333 3.92 1.20 8.40
C GLN A 333 2.57 1.17 7.65
N THR A 334 2.20 2.24 6.94
CA THR A 334 0.94 2.30 6.19
C THR A 334 1.07 1.54 4.87
N ALA A 335 0.42 0.38 4.77
CA ALA A 335 0.46 -0.47 3.57
C ALA A 335 -0.52 -0.06 2.47
N ARG A 336 -1.63 0.57 2.83
CA ARG A 336 -2.70 0.96 1.90
C ARG A 336 -3.09 2.41 2.13
N PHE A 337 -3.33 3.12 1.05
CA PHE A 337 -3.78 4.50 1.09
C PHE A 337 -4.92 4.73 0.11
N PHE A 338 -5.96 5.42 0.56
CA PHE A 338 -7.15 5.71 -0.24
C PHE A 338 -7.29 7.22 -0.45
N LEU A 339 -7.45 7.62 -1.72
CA LEU A 339 -7.68 9.00 -2.15
C LEU A 339 -9.15 9.17 -2.59
N PRO A 340 -9.93 10.01 -1.88
CA PRO A 340 -11.29 10.36 -2.29
C PRO A 340 -11.35 11.06 -3.65
N ALA A 341 -12.52 11.00 -4.29
CA ALA A 341 -12.74 11.56 -5.62
C ALA A 341 -12.53 13.08 -5.71
N SER A 342 -12.69 13.79 -4.60
CA SER A 342 -12.60 15.25 -4.53
C SER A 342 -11.18 15.80 -4.39
N VAL A 343 -10.18 14.95 -4.12
CA VAL A 343 -8.80 15.40 -3.92
C VAL A 343 -8.25 15.94 -5.25
N SER A 344 -7.85 17.21 -5.23
CA SER A 344 -7.32 17.91 -6.42
C SER A 344 -5.88 18.38 -6.23
N TYR A 345 -5.40 18.47 -4.99
CA TYR A 345 -4.03 18.88 -4.68
C TYR A 345 -3.44 18.11 -3.49
N ILE A 346 -2.18 17.68 -3.64
CA ILE A 346 -1.39 17.04 -2.59
C ILE A 346 -0.08 17.84 -2.42
N GLY A 347 0.13 18.35 -1.21
CA GLY A 347 1.22 19.23 -0.83
C GLY A 347 2.60 18.58 -0.87
N SER A 348 3.63 19.40 -0.75
CA SER A 348 5.03 18.98 -0.84
C SER A 348 5.39 18.01 0.28
N TYR A 349 6.11 16.94 -0.05
CA TYR A 349 6.54 15.88 0.88
C TYR A 349 5.39 15.23 1.67
N ALA A 350 4.13 15.38 1.25
CA ALA A 350 2.97 14.94 2.02
C ALA A 350 2.95 13.43 2.31
N MET A 351 3.52 12.60 1.42
CA MET A 351 3.60 11.14 1.56
C MET A 351 5.05 10.64 1.53
N ALA A 352 6.03 11.54 1.69
CA ALA A 352 7.42 11.18 1.63
C ALA A 352 7.79 10.29 2.81
N GLY A 353 8.53 9.20 2.58
CA GLY A 353 8.93 8.24 3.60
C GLY A 353 7.89 7.18 3.94
N MET A 354 6.78 7.07 3.20
CA MET A 354 5.82 5.95 3.30
C MET A 354 6.39 4.66 2.68
N THR A 355 7.50 4.16 3.23
CA THR A 355 8.29 3.05 2.66
C THR A 355 7.59 1.69 2.68
N GLY A 356 6.55 1.51 3.51
CA GLY A 356 5.75 0.29 3.57
C GLY A 356 4.50 0.30 2.68
N LEU A 357 4.28 1.34 1.86
CA LEU A 357 3.12 1.44 0.98
C LEU A 357 3.17 0.35 -0.09
N GLU A 358 2.08 -0.41 -0.25
CA GLU A 358 1.93 -1.49 -1.24
C GLU A 358 0.81 -1.19 -2.25
N TYR A 359 -0.20 -0.44 -1.81
CA TYR A 359 -1.41 -0.17 -2.60
C TYR A 359 -1.91 1.25 -2.42
N VAL A 360 -2.25 1.91 -3.52
CA VAL A 360 -2.97 3.18 -3.55
C VAL A 360 -4.23 3.01 -4.39
N THR A 361 -5.39 3.35 -3.84
CA THR A 361 -6.63 3.50 -4.60
C THR A 361 -6.92 4.99 -4.75
N SER A 362 -7.08 5.47 -5.98
CA SER A 362 -7.54 6.82 -6.25
C SER A 362 -8.90 6.80 -6.93
N LEU A 363 -9.88 7.45 -6.29
CA LEU A 363 -11.19 7.69 -6.89
C LEU A 363 -11.27 9.03 -7.61
N ALA A 364 -10.18 9.80 -7.69
CA ALA A 364 -10.18 11.11 -8.33
C ALA A 364 -10.35 10.97 -9.86
N ASP A 365 -11.38 11.62 -10.39
CA ASP A 365 -11.68 11.64 -11.83
C ASP A 365 -10.63 12.45 -12.62
N GLU A 366 -9.96 13.39 -11.96
CA GLU A 366 -8.86 14.19 -12.50
C GLU A 366 -7.58 13.90 -11.70
N VAL A 367 -6.42 13.88 -12.37
CA VAL A 367 -5.15 13.60 -11.70
C VAL A 367 -4.81 14.69 -10.68
N PRO A 368 -4.68 14.37 -9.38
CA PRO A 368 -4.36 15.37 -8.37
C PRO A 368 -3.02 16.03 -8.67
N ALA A 369 -3.00 17.36 -8.64
CA ALA A 369 -1.76 18.13 -8.76
C ALA A 369 -0.87 17.87 -7.54
N LEU A 370 0.44 17.72 -7.78
CA LEU A 370 1.40 17.37 -6.74
C LEU A 370 2.35 18.54 -6.45
N GLY A 371 2.67 18.74 -5.17
CA GLY A 371 3.77 19.56 -4.71
C GLY A 371 5.14 18.93 -4.98
N GLU A 372 6.17 19.48 -4.35
CA GLU A 372 7.54 18.97 -4.50
C GLU A 372 7.68 17.62 -3.78
N SER A 373 8.26 16.63 -4.46
CA SER A 373 8.74 15.39 -3.84
C SER A 373 7.71 14.68 -2.93
N VAL A 374 6.46 14.63 -3.36
CA VAL A 374 5.32 14.09 -2.59
C VAL A 374 5.59 12.66 -2.14
N TRP A 375 6.17 11.84 -3.02
CA TRP A 375 6.41 10.41 -2.81
C TRP A 375 7.88 10.08 -2.50
N ALA A 376 8.69 11.05 -2.03
CA ALA A 376 10.11 10.83 -1.84
C ALA A 376 10.39 9.64 -0.90
N GLY A 377 11.19 8.68 -1.34
CA GLY A 377 11.52 7.48 -0.55
C GLY A 377 10.47 6.36 -0.61
N VAL A 378 9.38 6.53 -1.35
CA VAL A 378 8.46 5.43 -1.70
C VAL A 378 9.01 4.68 -2.91
N ASP A 379 9.02 3.34 -2.88
CA ASP A 379 9.37 2.51 -4.03
C ASP A 379 8.18 2.40 -5.00
N GLN A 380 7.85 3.53 -5.64
CA GLN A 380 6.64 3.66 -6.47
C GLN A 380 6.46 2.53 -7.50
N PRO A 381 7.50 2.02 -8.20
CA PRO A 381 7.36 0.91 -9.13
C PRO A 381 6.84 -0.40 -8.50
N ALA A 382 7.03 -0.59 -7.20
CA ALA A 382 6.51 -1.75 -6.46
C ALA A 382 5.07 -1.53 -5.93
N VAL A 383 4.57 -0.29 -5.94
CA VAL A 383 3.26 0.08 -5.41
C VAL A 383 2.19 0.02 -6.50
N LYS A 384 1.13 -0.75 -6.26
CA LYS A 384 -0.04 -0.82 -7.14
C LYS A 384 -0.90 0.42 -7.01
N LEU A 385 -1.17 1.10 -8.12
CA LEU A 385 -2.10 2.23 -8.18
C LEU A 385 -3.35 1.83 -8.96
N GLU A 386 -4.47 1.73 -8.27
CA GLU A 386 -5.79 1.53 -8.88
C GLU A 386 -6.50 2.87 -9.08
N VAL A 387 -7.07 3.06 -10.26
CA VAL A 387 -7.86 4.25 -10.64
C VAL A 387 -9.23 3.85 -11.19
N SER A 388 -10.12 4.83 -11.36
CA SER A 388 -11.53 4.60 -11.70
C SER A 388 -11.75 4.05 -13.11
N THR A 389 -11.01 4.52 -14.13
CA THR A 389 -11.15 4.13 -15.54
C THR A 389 -9.80 4.07 -16.27
N ASN A 390 -9.75 3.47 -17.45
CA ASN A 390 -8.53 3.45 -18.29
C ASN A 390 -8.14 4.83 -18.81
N GLU A 391 -9.12 5.68 -19.15
CA GLU A 391 -8.85 7.07 -19.55
C GLU A 391 -8.16 7.84 -18.42
N VAL A 392 -8.59 7.62 -17.17
CA VAL A 392 -7.91 8.19 -16.00
C VAL A 392 -6.53 7.56 -15.83
N ALA A 393 -6.38 6.24 -16.02
CA ALA A 393 -5.08 5.57 -15.95
C ALA A 393 -4.06 6.17 -16.94
N ASP A 394 -4.48 6.50 -18.16
CA ASP A 394 -3.66 7.18 -19.17
C ASP A 394 -3.23 8.56 -18.69
N ALA A 395 -4.12 9.33 -18.06
CA ALA A 395 -3.78 10.62 -17.48
C ALA A 395 -2.74 10.50 -16.34
N TYR A 396 -2.89 9.52 -15.44
CA TYR A 396 -1.90 9.26 -14.38
C TYR A 396 -0.54 8.83 -14.96
N ALA A 397 -0.52 8.05 -16.04
CA ALA A 397 0.70 7.60 -16.71
C ALA A 397 1.50 8.74 -17.36
N GLN A 398 0.89 9.90 -17.60
CA GLN A 398 1.57 11.10 -18.11
C GLN A 398 1.93 12.11 -17.01
N ALA A 399 1.36 11.96 -15.81
CA ALA A 399 1.52 12.93 -14.75
C ALA A 399 2.83 12.73 -13.95
N LEU A 400 3.49 13.84 -13.63
CA LEU A 400 4.76 13.83 -12.90
C LEU A 400 4.60 13.16 -11.53
N GLN A 401 5.59 12.34 -11.16
CA GLN A 401 5.59 11.43 -9.99
C GLN A 401 4.56 10.29 -10.09
N TRP A 402 3.31 10.55 -10.50
CA TRP A 402 2.28 9.51 -10.65
C TRP A 402 2.66 8.41 -11.65
N LYS A 403 3.30 8.77 -12.76
CA LYS A 403 3.79 7.83 -13.78
C LYS A 403 4.80 6.80 -13.29
N GLU A 404 5.40 7.00 -12.11
CA GLU A 404 6.40 6.09 -11.54
C GLU A 404 5.74 4.91 -10.79
N PHE A 405 4.43 4.95 -10.56
CA PHE A 405 3.67 3.85 -9.94
C PHE A 405 3.40 2.70 -10.90
N HIS A 406 3.16 1.49 -10.36
CA HIS A 406 2.56 0.41 -11.13
C HIS A 406 1.05 0.64 -11.29
N ILE A 407 0.66 1.39 -12.32
CA ILE A 407 -0.73 1.75 -12.62
C ILE A 407 -1.47 0.53 -13.15
N LEU A 408 -2.56 0.17 -12.48
CA LEU A 408 -3.45 -0.92 -12.88
C LEU A 408 -4.49 -0.40 -13.89
N ARG A 409 -4.59 -1.05 -15.04
CA ARG A 409 -5.62 -0.80 -16.06
C ARG A 409 -6.74 -1.85 -15.95
N ARG A 410 -7.98 -1.44 -16.26
CA ARG A 410 -9.19 -2.26 -16.20
C ARG A 410 -9.59 -2.64 -17.63
N TYR A 411 -9.49 -3.91 -18.00
CA TYR A 411 -9.84 -4.38 -19.34
C TYR A 411 -11.09 -5.25 -19.33
N LEU A 412 -11.86 -5.21 -20.42
CA LEU A 412 -12.92 -6.17 -20.65
C LEU A 412 -12.27 -7.47 -21.15
N LEU A 413 -12.50 -8.58 -20.44
CA LEU A 413 -11.93 -9.87 -20.84
C LEU A 413 -12.45 -10.24 -22.23
N GLY A 414 -11.54 -10.48 -23.19
CA GLY A 414 -11.88 -10.73 -24.59
C GLY A 414 -11.89 -9.52 -25.53
N ASP A 415 -11.76 -8.29 -25.01
CA ASP A 415 -11.58 -7.06 -25.82
C ASP A 415 -10.10 -6.92 -26.20
N VAL A 416 -9.68 -7.77 -27.14
CA VAL A 416 -8.28 -7.95 -27.52
C VAL A 416 -7.74 -6.74 -28.25
N ASN A 417 -8.59 -6.05 -29.01
CA ASN A 417 -8.23 -4.90 -29.83
C ASN A 417 -8.50 -3.54 -29.15
N CYS A 418 -8.93 -3.53 -27.87
CA CYS A 418 -9.22 -2.33 -27.10
C CYS A 418 -10.27 -1.39 -27.73
N ASP A 419 -11.20 -1.90 -28.54
CA ASP A 419 -12.25 -1.10 -29.13
C ASP A 419 -13.48 -0.95 -28.22
N GLY A 420 -13.52 -1.71 -27.12
CA GLY A 420 -14.57 -1.69 -26.10
C GLY A 420 -15.71 -2.69 -26.36
N ASP A 421 -15.67 -3.45 -27.45
CA ASP A 421 -16.70 -4.40 -27.87
C ASP A 421 -16.11 -5.80 -28.09
N VAL A 422 -16.47 -6.79 -27.26
CA VAL A 422 -16.02 -8.19 -27.47
C VAL A 422 -16.78 -8.84 -28.63
N ASN A 423 -16.13 -9.02 -29.78
CA ASN A 423 -16.75 -9.51 -31.00
C ASN A 423 -15.77 -10.29 -31.92
N VAL A 424 -16.24 -10.65 -33.12
CA VAL A 424 -15.44 -11.45 -34.08
C VAL A 424 -14.16 -10.76 -34.56
N MET A 425 -14.07 -9.42 -34.44
CA MET A 425 -12.85 -8.67 -34.72
C MET A 425 -11.75 -9.01 -33.70
N ASP A 426 -12.08 -9.23 -32.43
CA ASP A 426 -11.12 -9.63 -31.39
C ASP A 426 -10.55 -11.01 -31.66
N ILE A 427 -11.36 -11.93 -32.19
CA ILE A 427 -10.88 -13.24 -32.64
C ILE A 427 -9.81 -13.06 -33.72
N THR A 428 -10.03 -12.13 -34.65
CA THR A 428 -9.08 -11.86 -35.73
C THR A 428 -7.77 -11.28 -35.18
N THR A 429 -7.85 -10.28 -34.30
CA THR A 429 -6.68 -9.67 -33.65
C THR A 429 -5.90 -10.68 -32.80
N LEU A 430 -6.61 -11.57 -32.10
CA LEU A 430 -6.01 -12.65 -31.32
C LEU A 430 -5.29 -13.68 -32.20
N ILE A 431 -5.90 -14.07 -33.33
CA ILE A 431 -5.27 -14.95 -34.31
C ILE A 431 -4.02 -14.31 -34.90
N ASP A 432 -4.08 -13.02 -35.25
CA ASP A 432 -2.92 -12.30 -35.77
C ASP A 432 -1.75 -12.35 -34.78
N ALA A 433 -2.03 -12.12 -33.48
CA ALA A 433 -1.01 -12.24 -32.44
C ALA A 433 -0.39 -13.65 -32.35
N ILE A 434 -1.21 -14.72 -32.40
CA ILE A 434 -0.74 -16.12 -32.37
C ILE A 434 0.06 -16.48 -33.62
N MET A 435 -0.31 -15.90 -34.76
CA MET A 435 0.40 -16.04 -36.03
C MET A 435 1.65 -15.15 -36.12
N GLU A 436 2.06 -14.48 -35.04
CA GLU A 436 3.22 -13.59 -35.00
C GLU A 436 3.11 -12.41 -35.98
N ASN A 437 1.88 -12.08 -36.41
CA ASN A 437 1.57 -10.81 -37.06
C ASN A 437 1.38 -9.75 -35.97
N ASP A 438 2.16 -8.65 -35.97
CA ASP A 438 2.09 -7.58 -34.96
C ASP A 438 0.75 -6.83 -35.02
N PRO A 439 -0.24 -7.09 -34.13
CA PRO A 439 -1.52 -6.42 -34.15
C PRO A 439 -1.42 -5.15 -33.30
N ASP A 440 -1.73 -3.99 -33.88
CA ASP A 440 -1.78 -2.71 -33.16
C ASP A 440 -3.15 -2.05 -33.38
N PRO A 441 -3.95 -1.82 -32.31
CA PRO A 441 -3.71 -2.11 -30.89
C PRO A 441 -3.92 -3.57 -30.48
N PHE A 442 -3.22 -4.01 -29.41
CA PHE A 442 -3.37 -5.34 -28.79
C PHE A 442 -3.19 -5.28 -27.26
N GLU A 443 -4.10 -5.87 -26.50
CA GLU A 443 -4.00 -5.97 -25.04
C GLU A 443 -3.83 -7.41 -24.57
N PHE A 444 -2.63 -7.73 -24.11
CA PHE A 444 -2.24 -9.07 -23.67
C PHE A 444 -3.16 -9.62 -22.57
N TYR A 445 -3.53 -8.80 -21.58
CA TYR A 445 -4.35 -9.28 -20.46
C TYR A 445 -5.82 -9.50 -20.83
N ALA A 446 -6.31 -8.82 -21.87
CA ALA A 446 -7.64 -9.09 -22.43
C ALA A 446 -7.62 -10.32 -23.34
N ALA A 447 -6.49 -10.58 -23.99
CA ALA A 447 -6.24 -11.74 -24.87
C ALA A 447 -6.00 -13.05 -24.12
N ASP A 448 -5.45 -13.02 -22.91
CA ASP A 448 -5.23 -14.20 -22.06
C ASP A 448 -6.53 -14.60 -21.34
N ILE A 449 -7.45 -15.22 -22.09
CA ILE A 449 -8.81 -15.53 -21.63
C ILE A 449 -8.79 -16.51 -20.46
N ASN A 450 -7.87 -17.47 -20.48
CA ASN A 450 -7.78 -18.52 -19.48
C ASN A 450 -6.83 -18.18 -18.30
N GLN A 451 -6.10 -17.06 -18.37
CA GLN A 451 -5.14 -16.55 -17.39
C GLN A 451 -3.96 -17.50 -17.12
N ASP A 452 -3.43 -18.16 -18.15
CA ASP A 452 -2.26 -19.04 -18.05
C ASP A 452 -0.94 -18.38 -18.48
N ASN A 453 -0.98 -17.09 -18.85
CA ASN A 453 0.11 -16.30 -19.40
C ASN A 453 0.64 -16.79 -20.77
N GLU A 454 -0.08 -17.63 -21.51
CA GLU A 454 0.28 -18.09 -22.85
C GLU A 454 -0.83 -17.78 -23.86
N ILE A 455 -0.58 -16.90 -24.84
CA ILE A 455 -1.55 -16.63 -25.91
C ILE A 455 -1.50 -17.73 -26.98
N ASN A 456 -2.57 -18.54 -27.10
CA ASN A 456 -2.64 -19.66 -28.03
C ASN A 456 -4.09 -20.01 -28.46
N VAL A 457 -4.27 -21.13 -29.17
CA VAL A 457 -5.57 -21.56 -29.72
C VAL A 457 -6.66 -21.78 -28.65
N ILE A 458 -6.30 -21.95 -27.38
CA ILE A 458 -7.27 -22.06 -26.27
C ILE A 458 -7.96 -20.72 -26.01
N ASP A 459 -7.21 -19.62 -26.09
CA ASP A 459 -7.76 -18.28 -25.89
C ASP A 459 -8.74 -17.94 -27.01
N ILE A 460 -8.49 -18.43 -28.23
CA ILE A 460 -9.45 -18.35 -29.34
C ILE A 460 -10.76 -19.04 -28.96
N THR A 461 -10.71 -20.28 -28.47
CA THR A 461 -11.94 -21.00 -28.08
C THR A 461 -12.65 -20.35 -26.91
N GLY A 462 -11.92 -19.85 -25.91
CA GLY A 462 -12.49 -19.12 -24.79
C GLY A 462 -13.17 -17.80 -25.22
N LEU A 463 -12.57 -17.08 -26.16
CA LEU A 463 -13.13 -15.86 -26.72
C LEU A 463 -14.40 -16.14 -27.54
N ILE A 464 -14.40 -17.20 -28.34
CA ILE A 464 -15.60 -17.64 -29.09
C ILE A 464 -16.74 -17.98 -28.14
N ASP A 465 -16.46 -18.69 -27.04
CA ASP A 465 -17.46 -19.01 -26.03
C ASP A 465 -18.02 -17.74 -25.36
N ILE A 466 -17.18 -16.74 -25.07
CA ILE A 466 -17.63 -15.45 -24.53
C ILE A 466 -18.61 -14.78 -25.50
N ILE A 467 -18.29 -14.76 -26.80
CA ILE A 467 -19.12 -14.12 -27.84
C ILE A 467 -20.45 -14.88 -28.03
N MET A 468 -20.41 -16.21 -28.04
CA MET A 468 -21.58 -17.06 -28.34
C MET A 468 -22.58 -17.13 -27.18
N ASN A 469 -22.11 -17.01 -25.94
CA ASN A 469 -22.98 -17.09 -24.76
C ASN A 469 -23.55 -15.73 -24.32
N ASP A 470 -23.10 -14.61 -24.89
CA ASP A 470 -23.47 -13.23 -24.48
C ASP A 470 -23.26 -12.99 -22.97
N GLU A 471 -22.40 -13.81 -22.34
CA GLU A 471 -22.03 -13.72 -20.93
C GLU A 471 -20.80 -12.83 -20.82
N GLN A 472 -21.01 -11.50 -20.86
CA GLN A 472 -19.95 -10.58 -20.49
C GLN A 472 -19.62 -10.78 -19.00
N SER A 473 -18.45 -11.37 -18.76
CA SER A 473 -17.75 -11.57 -17.50
C SER A 473 -18.09 -12.83 -16.67
N VAL A 474 -17.02 -13.64 -16.51
CA VAL A 474 -16.71 -14.60 -15.44
C VAL A 474 -16.93 -16.10 -15.75
N VAL A 475 -15.86 -16.82 -16.11
CA VAL A 475 -15.69 -18.24 -15.70
C VAL A 475 -14.25 -18.61 -15.29
N LEU A 476 -14.17 -18.93 -14.00
CA LEU A 476 -13.33 -19.87 -13.23
C LEU A 476 -11.98 -20.41 -13.76
N ARG A 477 -10.96 -20.10 -12.96
CA ARG A 477 -9.61 -20.69 -12.96
C ARG A 477 -9.62 -22.20 -12.67
N THR A 478 -8.91 -22.95 -13.49
CA THR A 478 -8.14 -24.12 -13.05
C THR A 478 -6.85 -24.20 -13.86
N LYS A 479 -5.71 -24.19 -13.15
CA LYS A 479 -4.39 -24.46 -13.72
C LYS A 479 -4.37 -25.92 -14.20
N HIS A 480 -4.66 -26.14 -15.47
CA HIS A 480 -4.59 -27.47 -16.06
C HIS A 480 -3.16 -27.72 -16.54
N ASN A 481 -2.46 -28.64 -15.85
CA ASN A 481 -1.33 -29.33 -16.48
C ASN A 481 -1.85 -29.90 -17.80
N THR A 482 -1.24 -29.54 -18.92
CA THR A 482 -1.67 -30.04 -20.22
C THR A 482 -1.33 -31.53 -20.33
N PRO A 483 -2.31 -32.45 -20.35
CA PRO A 483 -2.03 -33.85 -20.63
C PRO A 483 -1.53 -34.02 -22.06
N THR A 484 -0.65 -35.00 -22.26
CA THR A 484 -0.26 -35.48 -23.59
C THR A 484 -1.26 -36.52 -24.07
N THR A 485 -1.52 -36.57 -25.37
CA THR A 485 -2.33 -37.59 -26.04
C THR A 485 -1.53 -38.28 -27.15
N ASP A 486 -1.94 -39.48 -27.55
CA ASP A 486 -1.40 -40.17 -28.75
C ASP A 486 -2.01 -39.63 -30.06
N ASP A 487 -3.01 -38.74 -29.95
CA ASP A 487 -3.66 -38.10 -31.10
C ASP A 487 -2.65 -37.20 -31.83
N CYS A 488 -2.71 -37.17 -33.16
CA CYS A 488 -1.75 -36.44 -33.99
C CYS A 488 -2.29 -36.06 -35.37
N VAL A 489 -1.71 -35.01 -35.95
CA VAL A 489 -1.95 -34.64 -37.35
C VAL A 489 -0.98 -35.43 -38.23
N LYS A 490 -1.50 -36.17 -39.21
CA LYS A 490 -0.71 -36.99 -40.13
C LYS A 490 -0.80 -36.45 -41.54
N VAL A 491 0.35 -36.15 -42.13
CA VAL A 491 0.45 -35.89 -43.57
C VAL A 491 0.57 -37.24 -44.30
N ASN A 492 -0.20 -37.45 -45.35
CA ASN A 492 -0.11 -38.69 -46.13
C ASN A 492 1.21 -38.73 -46.90
N PRO A 493 1.93 -39.87 -46.94
CA PRO A 493 3.14 -40.00 -47.74
C PRO A 493 2.90 -39.67 -49.21
N PHE A 494 3.83 -38.93 -49.82
CA PHE A 494 3.71 -38.48 -51.21
C PHE A 494 5.06 -38.47 -51.92
N SER A 495 5.00 -38.40 -53.25
CA SER A 495 6.16 -38.29 -54.13
C SER A 495 6.01 -37.07 -55.03
N VAL A 496 7.10 -36.33 -55.22
CA VAL A 496 7.12 -35.13 -56.07
C VAL A 496 8.43 -35.08 -56.84
N LYS A 497 8.35 -34.91 -58.16
CA LYS A 497 9.54 -34.78 -59.01
C LYS A 497 10.21 -33.42 -58.75
N PRO A 498 11.54 -33.30 -58.88
CA PRO A 498 12.22 -32.00 -58.88
C PRO A 498 11.60 -31.05 -59.92
N GLY A 499 11.29 -29.83 -59.50
CA GLY A 499 10.59 -28.80 -60.29
C GLY A 499 9.09 -29.06 -60.51
N GLY A 500 8.51 -30.09 -59.89
CA GLY A 500 7.10 -30.45 -59.97
C GLY A 500 6.29 -30.00 -58.75
N GLU A 501 4.97 -29.95 -58.92
CA GLU A 501 4.00 -29.74 -57.85
C GLU A 501 3.15 -30.98 -57.64
N THR A 502 2.69 -31.21 -56.41
CA THR A 502 1.70 -32.23 -56.08
C THR A 502 0.73 -31.74 -55.00
N VAL A 503 -0.48 -32.30 -54.98
CA VAL A 503 -1.45 -32.09 -53.90
C VAL A 503 -1.19 -33.12 -52.82
N VAL A 504 -1.12 -32.65 -51.58
CA VAL A 504 -0.89 -33.43 -50.38
C VAL A 504 -2.12 -33.34 -49.49
N THR A 505 -2.47 -34.45 -48.87
CA THR A 505 -3.60 -34.56 -47.95
C THR A 505 -3.09 -34.77 -46.54
N ALA A 506 -3.62 -34.00 -45.60
CA ALA A 506 -3.45 -34.22 -44.17
C ALA A 506 -4.73 -34.83 -43.59
N SER A 507 -4.52 -35.70 -42.60
CA SER A 507 -5.57 -36.38 -41.84
C SER A 507 -5.32 -36.19 -40.35
N LEU A 508 -6.37 -36.34 -39.56
CA LEU A 508 -6.28 -36.32 -38.10
C LEU A 508 -6.45 -37.77 -37.60
N ASP A 509 -5.52 -38.25 -36.80
CA ASP A 509 -5.66 -39.50 -36.05
C ASP A 509 -5.96 -39.15 -34.60
N ASN A 510 -7.20 -39.35 -34.18
CA ASN A 510 -7.68 -38.86 -32.90
C ASN A 510 -8.66 -39.83 -32.23
N SER A 511 -8.52 -39.90 -30.91
CA SER A 511 -9.42 -40.57 -29.99
C SER A 511 -10.40 -39.61 -29.32
N HIS A 512 -10.09 -38.29 -29.31
CA HIS A 512 -10.96 -37.25 -28.77
C HIS A 512 -11.61 -36.40 -29.87
N THR A 513 -12.75 -35.80 -29.55
CA THR A 513 -13.41 -34.81 -30.42
C THR A 513 -12.83 -33.42 -30.16
N TYR A 514 -12.35 -32.77 -31.22
CA TYR A 514 -11.68 -31.46 -31.14
C TYR A 514 -12.48 -30.40 -31.88
N THR A 515 -12.46 -29.15 -31.39
CA THR A 515 -13.08 -27.97 -32.01
C THR A 515 -12.05 -27.03 -32.61
N ALA A 516 -10.83 -27.05 -32.05
CA ALA A 516 -9.72 -26.29 -32.56
C ALA A 516 -8.38 -27.03 -32.38
N MET A 517 -7.41 -26.70 -33.22
CA MET A 517 -6.05 -27.19 -33.12
C MET A 517 -5.04 -26.19 -33.68
N GLN A 518 -3.83 -26.27 -33.16
CA GLN A 518 -2.63 -25.61 -33.68
C GLN A 518 -1.53 -26.65 -33.85
N PHE A 519 -0.72 -26.53 -34.89
CA PHE A 519 0.51 -27.32 -35.04
C PHE A 519 1.48 -26.64 -35.99
N GLU A 520 2.72 -27.11 -36.00
CA GLU A 520 3.76 -26.66 -36.91
C GLU A 520 4.12 -27.77 -37.88
N MET A 521 4.28 -27.40 -39.16
CA MET A 521 4.78 -28.27 -40.22
C MET A 521 6.17 -27.79 -40.62
N GLU A 522 7.20 -28.55 -40.25
CA GLU A 522 8.57 -28.32 -40.70
C GLU A 522 8.81 -29.06 -42.02
N LEU A 523 9.04 -28.29 -43.07
CA LEU A 523 9.29 -28.79 -44.42
C LEU A 523 10.81 -29.04 -44.59
N PRO A 524 11.22 -30.18 -45.16
CA PRO A 524 12.63 -30.43 -45.45
C PRO A 524 13.18 -29.45 -46.50
N ASP A 525 14.49 -29.23 -46.50
CA ASP A 525 15.18 -28.45 -47.51
C ASP A 525 14.80 -28.92 -48.93
N GLY A 526 14.53 -27.96 -49.81
CA GLY A 526 14.10 -28.22 -51.19
C GLY A 526 12.61 -28.56 -51.35
N LEU A 527 11.79 -28.47 -50.29
CA LEU A 527 10.33 -28.55 -50.36
C LEU A 527 9.69 -27.24 -49.87
N GLN A 528 8.77 -26.70 -50.66
CA GLN A 528 8.03 -25.47 -50.33
C GLN A 528 6.53 -25.66 -50.54
N VAL A 529 5.71 -25.01 -49.72
CA VAL A 529 4.27 -24.94 -49.94
C VAL A 529 3.97 -23.91 -51.03
N VAL A 530 3.02 -24.22 -51.91
CA VAL A 530 2.52 -23.26 -52.90
C VAL A 530 1.54 -22.33 -52.19
N ASP A 531 1.78 -21.03 -52.25
CA ASP A 531 0.93 -20.01 -51.61
C ASP A 531 -0.55 -20.19 -51.96
N ASN A 532 -1.43 -19.94 -50.98
CA ASN A 532 -2.89 -20.01 -51.11
C ASN A 532 -3.40 -21.37 -51.64
N SER A 533 -2.70 -22.46 -51.35
CA SER A 533 -3.08 -23.79 -51.80
C SER A 533 -3.88 -24.61 -50.80
N PHE A 534 -4.03 -24.13 -49.56
CA PHE A 534 -4.78 -24.83 -48.53
C PHE A 534 -6.27 -24.88 -48.86
N THR A 535 -6.87 -26.04 -48.67
CA THR A 535 -8.32 -26.24 -48.81
C THR A 535 -8.78 -27.16 -47.70
N ILE A 536 -9.78 -26.70 -46.94
CA ILE A 536 -10.44 -27.47 -45.88
C ILE A 536 -11.02 -28.76 -46.46
N GLY A 537 -10.76 -29.88 -45.78
CA GLY A 537 -11.30 -31.18 -46.15
C GLY A 537 -12.66 -31.42 -45.49
N ASP A 538 -13.30 -32.53 -45.87
CA ASP A 538 -14.65 -32.89 -45.42
C ASP A 538 -14.79 -32.89 -43.90
N ARG A 539 -13.73 -33.34 -43.21
CA ARG A 539 -13.71 -33.46 -41.76
C ARG A 539 -13.76 -32.12 -41.02
N ALA A 540 -13.24 -31.06 -41.63
CA ALA A 540 -13.19 -29.73 -41.05
C ALA A 540 -14.14 -28.75 -41.77
N GLN A 541 -15.15 -29.26 -42.48
CA GLN A 541 -16.17 -28.38 -43.07
C GLN A 541 -16.82 -27.50 -42.00
N GLY A 542 -17.07 -26.23 -42.35
CA GLY A 542 -17.55 -25.22 -41.40
C GLY A 542 -16.47 -24.60 -40.50
N HIS A 543 -15.24 -25.14 -40.50
CA HIS A 543 -14.13 -24.58 -39.73
C HIS A 543 -13.33 -23.60 -40.57
N ALA A 544 -12.65 -22.66 -39.92
CA ALA A 544 -11.65 -21.81 -40.55
C ALA A 544 -10.28 -22.50 -40.50
N LEU A 545 -9.47 -22.27 -41.53
CA LEU A 545 -8.08 -22.73 -41.61
C LEU A 545 -7.20 -21.53 -41.95
N VAL A 546 -6.23 -21.25 -41.09
CA VAL A 546 -5.28 -20.13 -41.23
C VAL A 546 -3.86 -20.68 -41.16
N THR A 547 -2.96 -20.14 -41.97
CA THR A 547 -1.56 -20.58 -42.02
C THR A 547 -0.61 -19.39 -42.04
N HIS A 548 0.52 -19.51 -41.35
CA HIS A 548 1.59 -18.50 -41.34
C HIS A 548 2.97 -19.15 -41.50
N SER A 549 3.81 -18.58 -42.36
CA SER A 549 5.19 -19.05 -42.59
C SER A 549 6.13 -18.38 -41.58
N ILE A 550 6.77 -19.17 -40.72
CA ILE A 550 7.65 -18.64 -39.67
C ILE A 550 8.94 -18.09 -40.30
N GLU A 551 9.19 -16.79 -40.14
CA GLU A 551 10.32 -16.10 -40.76
C GLU A 551 11.68 -16.75 -40.42
N GLY A 552 12.53 -16.90 -41.44
CA GLY A 552 13.87 -17.46 -41.27
C GLY A 552 13.91 -18.99 -41.08
N THR A 553 12.77 -19.68 -41.15
CA THR A 553 12.66 -21.14 -41.09
C THR A 553 11.92 -21.69 -42.32
N ASN A 554 11.95 -23.01 -42.51
CA ASN A 554 11.08 -23.69 -43.47
C ASN A 554 9.87 -24.33 -42.76
N THR A 555 9.30 -23.61 -41.79
CA THR A 555 8.21 -24.09 -40.95
C THR A 555 6.95 -23.27 -41.18
N LEU A 556 5.81 -23.96 -41.26
CA LEU A 556 4.50 -23.35 -41.37
C LEU A 556 3.70 -23.63 -40.10
N ARG A 557 3.19 -22.60 -39.43
CA ARG A 557 2.19 -22.73 -38.37
C ARG A 557 0.80 -22.82 -38.99
N VAL A 558 0.00 -23.77 -38.52
CA VAL A 558 -1.37 -24.01 -38.99
C VAL A 558 -2.31 -23.96 -37.81
N ILE A 559 -3.41 -23.22 -37.96
CA ILE A 559 -4.52 -23.18 -37.01
C ILE A 559 -5.80 -23.60 -37.75
N ILE A 560 -6.55 -24.51 -37.15
CA ILE A 560 -7.90 -24.90 -37.60
C ILE A 560 -8.83 -24.73 -36.42
N TYR A 561 -9.92 -24.00 -36.59
CA TYR A 561 -10.87 -23.72 -35.51
C TYR A 561 -12.30 -23.53 -36.02
N SER A 562 -13.30 -23.75 -35.17
CA SER A 562 -14.71 -23.48 -35.48
C SER A 562 -15.18 -22.17 -34.85
N ILE A 563 -15.73 -21.25 -35.66
CA ILE A 563 -16.40 -20.04 -35.15
C ILE A 563 -17.71 -20.40 -34.44
N GLU A 564 -18.33 -21.52 -34.81
CA GLU A 564 -19.57 -22.01 -34.20
C GLU A 564 -19.30 -22.89 -32.96
N ASN A 565 -18.03 -23.07 -32.57
CA ASN A 565 -17.56 -24.03 -31.56
C ASN A 565 -18.00 -25.49 -31.84
N ASP A 566 -18.19 -25.82 -33.12
CA ASP A 566 -18.54 -27.16 -33.59
C ASP A 566 -17.36 -28.12 -33.59
N ALA A 567 -17.67 -29.41 -33.42
CA ALA A 567 -16.70 -30.49 -33.48
C ALA A 567 -16.18 -30.75 -34.91
N ILE A 568 -14.88 -31.02 -35.02
CA ILE A 568 -14.26 -31.62 -36.21
C ILE A 568 -14.83 -33.04 -36.39
N GLY A 569 -15.23 -33.36 -37.63
CA GLY A 569 -15.96 -34.57 -38.02
C GLY A 569 -15.29 -35.90 -37.70
N GLU A 570 -15.95 -37.02 -38.04
CA GLU A 570 -15.53 -38.38 -37.67
C GLU A 570 -14.36 -38.95 -38.50
N MET A 571 -13.86 -40.12 -38.09
CA MET A 571 -12.65 -40.78 -38.62
C MET A 571 -12.82 -41.28 -40.08
N GLY A 572 -11.84 -41.02 -40.95
CA GLY A 572 -11.81 -41.51 -42.34
C GLY A 572 -11.96 -40.44 -43.43
N GLU A 573 -12.21 -39.20 -43.04
CA GLU A 573 -12.30 -38.03 -43.92
C GLU A 573 -11.01 -37.17 -43.89
N ASN A 574 -10.74 -36.45 -44.97
CA ASN A 574 -9.55 -35.60 -45.08
C ASN A 574 -9.70 -34.35 -44.19
N LEU A 575 -8.63 -33.97 -43.47
CA LEU A 575 -8.64 -32.77 -42.62
C LEU A 575 -8.45 -31.50 -43.45
N PHE A 576 -7.41 -31.47 -44.28
CA PHE A 576 -7.20 -30.45 -45.30
C PHE A 576 -6.29 -30.98 -46.41
N THR A 577 -6.23 -30.24 -47.50
CA THR A 577 -5.29 -30.48 -48.60
C THR A 577 -4.49 -29.23 -48.89
N PHE A 578 -3.27 -29.38 -49.39
CA PHE A 578 -2.40 -28.27 -49.78
C PHE A 578 -1.50 -28.71 -50.93
N ARG A 579 -0.89 -27.75 -51.63
CA ARG A 579 0.06 -28.05 -52.72
C ARG A 579 1.47 -27.76 -52.26
N VAL A 580 2.39 -28.64 -52.64
CA VAL A 580 3.82 -28.48 -52.42
C VAL A 580 4.55 -28.52 -53.75
N ARG A 581 5.68 -27.81 -53.82
CA ARG A 581 6.64 -27.82 -54.92
C ARG A 581 7.98 -28.28 -54.38
N ALA A 582 8.63 -29.21 -55.10
CA ALA A 582 9.99 -29.62 -54.81
C ALA A 582 10.99 -29.02 -55.80
N ASP A 583 12.20 -28.75 -55.35
CA ASP A 583 13.34 -28.37 -56.19
C ASP A 583 14.41 -29.50 -56.25
N GLU A 584 15.60 -29.17 -56.75
CA GLU A 584 16.70 -30.13 -56.91
C GLU A 584 17.42 -30.48 -55.59
N GLN A 585 17.18 -29.74 -54.50
CA GLN A 585 17.82 -29.92 -53.20
C GLN A 585 17.11 -30.96 -52.32
N LEU A 586 15.89 -31.38 -52.67
CA LEU A 586 15.12 -32.34 -51.88
C LEU A 586 15.81 -33.71 -51.80
N ALA A 587 16.25 -34.07 -50.60
CA ALA A 587 16.93 -35.33 -50.32
C ALA A 587 16.03 -36.56 -50.54
N ALA A 588 16.65 -37.70 -50.86
CA ALA A 588 15.92 -38.94 -51.18
C ALA A 588 15.24 -39.59 -49.95
N ASP A 589 15.68 -39.23 -48.75
CA ASP A 589 15.19 -39.67 -47.44
C ASP A 589 14.57 -38.52 -46.63
N ALA A 590 14.22 -37.41 -47.29
CA ALA A 590 13.60 -36.25 -46.66
C ALA A 590 12.27 -36.63 -45.98
N SER A 591 11.97 -35.97 -44.86
CA SER A 591 10.70 -36.13 -44.15
C SER A 591 10.12 -34.78 -43.77
N LEU A 592 8.80 -34.64 -43.92
CA LEU A 592 8.04 -33.53 -43.34
C LEU A 592 7.69 -33.91 -41.88
N LEU A 593 7.99 -33.01 -40.95
CA LEU A 593 7.66 -33.16 -39.53
C LEU A 593 6.42 -32.34 -39.19
N THR A 594 5.44 -32.96 -38.53
CA THR A 594 4.38 -32.23 -37.82
C THR A 594 4.69 -32.29 -36.32
N ALA A 595 4.83 -31.14 -35.68
CA ALA A 595 5.21 -31.04 -34.27
C ALA A 595 4.48 -29.88 -33.58
N ASN A 596 4.77 -29.68 -32.29
CA ASN A 596 4.18 -28.60 -31.47
C ASN A 596 2.64 -28.57 -31.56
N THR A 597 2.04 -29.75 -31.59
CA THR A 597 0.60 -29.91 -31.80
C THR A 597 -0.16 -29.69 -30.50
N LEU A 598 -1.14 -28.82 -30.57
CA LEU A 598 -2.04 -28.48 -29.49
C LEU A 598 -3.49 -28.69 -29.94
N PHE A 599 -4.24 -29.48 -29.18
CA PHE A 599 -5.65 -29.76 -29.44
C PHE A 599 -6.55 -29.21 -28.35
N VAL A 600 -7.74 -28.75 -28.74
CA VAL A 600 -8.78 -28.25 -27.85
C VAL A 600 -10.10 -28.95 -28.15
N THR A 601 -10.77 -29.43 -27.11
CA THR A 601 -12.07 -30.13 -27.20
C THR A 601 -13.25 -29.17 -27.08
N THR A 602 -14.46 -29.65 -27.37
CA THR A 602 -15.73 -28.90 -27.17
C THR A 602 -15.98 -28.48 -25.72
N SER A 603 -15.26 -29.06 -24.76
CA SER A 603 -15.33 -28.73 -23.33
C SER A 603 -14.11 -27.95 -22.84
N ASN A 604 -13.36 -27.31 -23.76
CA ASN A 604 -12.15 -26.54 -23.49
C ASN A 604 -11.03 -27.31 -22.78
N GLU A 605 -11.02 -28.64 -22.92
CA GLU A 605 -9.88 -29.45 -22.46
C GLU A 605 -8.73 -29.39 -23.47
N LYS A 606 -7.51 -29.16 -22.97
CA LYS A 606 -6.26 -29.00 -23.72
C LYS A 606 -5.49 -30.33 -23.79
N TYR A 607 -4.96 -30.70 -24.96
CA TYR A 607 -4.09 -31.86 -25.13
C TYR A 607 -2.86 -31.53 -26.00
N LEU A 608 -1.66 -31.95 -25.57
CA LEU A 608 -0.46 -31.95 -26.42
C LEU A 608 -0.45 -33.19 -27.31
N GLY A 609 -0.44 -32.97 -28.62
CA GLY A 609 -0.44 -34.03 -29.63
C GLY A 609 0.95 -34.60 -29.93
N GLY A 610 0.97 -35.81 -30.48
CA GLY A 610 2.20 -36.49 -30.88
C GLY A 610 2.82 -35.93 -32.17
N GLU A 611 4.14 -36.02 -32.27
CA GLU A 611 4.87 -35.69 -33.49
C GLU A 611 4.69 -36.77 -34.57
N THR A 612 4.64 -36.37 -35.85
CA THR A 612 4.64 -37.32 -36.96
C THR A 612 5.68 -36.97 -38.01
N ARG A 613 6.36 -37.98 -38.53
CA ARG A 613 7.35 -37.83 -39.61
C ARG A 613 6.82 -38.53 -40.85
N THR A 614 6.60 -37.76 -41.90
CA THR A 614 6.06 -38.25 -43.17
C THR A 614 7.18 -38.29 -44.21
N PRO A 615 7.56 -39.49 -44.71
CA PRO A 615 8.55 -39.60 -45.77
C PRO A 615 8.08 -38.91 -47.05
N VAL A 616 8.98 -38.14 -47.68
CA VAL A 616 8.77 -37.48 -48.97
C VAL A 616 9.81 -38.02 -49.95
N SER A 617 9.37 -38.60 -51.08
CA SER A 617 10.29 -39.15 -52.08
C SER A 617 10.39 -38.29 -53.34
N ASN A 618 11.61 -38.11 -53.83
CA ASN A 618 11.93 -37.32 -55.04
C ASN A 618 11.88 -38.13 -56.34
N THR A 619 11.19 -39.28 -56.35
CA THR A 619 11.33 -40.25 -57.45
C THR A 619 10.77 -39.71 -58.76
N THR A 620 11.65 -39.65 -59.77
CA THR A 620 11.27 -39.45 -61.17
C THR A 620 10.64 -40.72 -61.71
N GLY A 621 9.39 -40.96 -61.35
CA GLY A 621 8.47 -41.94 -61.98
C GLY A 621 9.08 -43.23 -62.54
N VAL A 622 8.84 -44.33 -61.82
CA VAL A 622 8.57 -45.71 -62.26
C VAL A 622 9.33 -46.71 -61.37
N ASN A 623 8.61 -47.19 -60.36
CA ASN A 623 8.78 -48.49 -59.69
C ASN A 623 10.14 -48.81 -59.05
N ASP A 624 10.46 -48.12 -57.96
CA ASP A 624 11.23 -48.71 -56.85
C ASP A 624 10.40 -49.87 -56.26
N ILE A 625 10.61 -51.09 -56.76
CA ILE A 625 9.93 -52.28 -56.22
C ILE A 625 10.81 -52.84 -55.12
N THR A 626 10.55 -52.44 -53.88
CA THR A 626 10.91 -53.24 -52.71
C THR A 626 10.00 -54.46 -52.72
N ALA A 627 10.55 -55.67 -52.82
CA ALA A 627 9.78 -56.90 -52.71
C ALA A 627 10.37 -57.78 -51.62
N GLY A 628 9.84 -57.67 -50.40
CA GLY A 628 10.40 -58.34 -49.23
C GLY A 628 11.79 -57.79 -48.90
N ASN A 629 12.78 -58.67 -48.77
CA ASN A 629 14.11 -58.34 -48.26
C ASN A 629 15.12 -57.86 -49.32
N ASP A 630 14.68 -57.62 -50.57
CA ASP A 630 15.55 -57.30 -51.71
C ASP A 630 15.21 -55.91 -52.29
N LYS A 631 16.23 -55.08 -52.53
CA LYS A 631 16.14 -53.75 -53.16
C LYS A 631 17.14 -53.66 -54.32
N VAL A 632 16.68 -53.22 -55.49
CA VAL A 632 17.52 -53.09 -56.69
C VAL A 632 17.32 -51.71 -57.29
N TYR A 633 18.38 -50.92 -57.40
CA TYR A 633 18.33 -49.54 -57.92
C TYR A 633 19.63 -49.14 -58.62
N ALA A 634 19.62 -48.02 -59.33
CA ALA A 634 20.81 -47.45 -59.94
C ALA A 634 21.34 -46.28 -59.11
N HIS A 635 22.65 -46.23 -58.88
CA HIS A 635 23.29 -45.13 -58.17
C HIS A 635 24.62 -44.78 -58.86
N ALA A 636 24.79 -43.52 -59.26
CA ALA A 636 26.02 -43.00 -59.85
C ALA A 636 26.61 -43.87 -61.00
N GLY A 637 25.77 -44.39 -61.89
CA GLY A 637 26.20 -45.24 -63.02
C GLY A 637 26.48 -46.71 -62.65
N THR A 638 26.23 -47.12 -61.41
CA THR A 638 26.35 -48.52 -60.95
C THR A 638 24.98 -49.12 -60.67
N LEU A 639 24.88 -50.44 -60.83
CA LEU A 639 23.74 -51.21 -60.37
C LEU A 639 23.96 -51.62 -58.91
N VAL A 640 23.03 -51.27 -58.04
CA VAL A 640 23.06 -51.63 -56.61
C VAL A 640 21.97 -52.65 -56.31
N VAL A 641 22.36 -53.74 -55.65
CA VAL A 641 21.48 -54.78 -55.11
C VAL A 641 21.72 -54.92 -53.61
N GLU A 642 20.72 -54.59 -52.80
CA GLU A 642 20.72 -54.81 -51.36
C GLU A 642 19.80 -55.99 -51.05
N SER A 643 20.32 -57.00 -50.34
CA SER A 643 19.53 -58.18 -49.95
C SER A 643 19.90 -58.65 -48.55
N THR A 644 18.94 -59.15 -47.77
CA THR A 644 19.27 -59.79 -46.47
C THR A 644 19.75 -61.23 -46.62
N GLU A 645 19.70 -61.81 -47.83
CA GLU A 645 20.07 -63.20 -48.10
C GLU A 645 21.05 -63.30 -49.27
N GLY A 646 21.94 -64.30 -49.25
CA GLY A 646 22.89 -64.53 -50.33
C GLY A 646 22.30 -65.43 -51.41
N GLY A 647 22.66 -65.21 -52.67
CA GLY A 647 22.16 -66.01 -53.78
C GLY A 647 22.68 -65.57 -55.15
N ASN A 648 22.23 -66.27 -56.20
CA ASN A 648 22.54 -65.93 -57.58
C ASN A 648 21.44 -65.02 -58.13
N ALA A 649 21.81 -63.83 -58.60
CA ALA A 649 20.95 -62.97 -59.41
C ALA A 649 21.27 -63.15 -60.90
N GLN A 650 20.29 -62.94 -61.77
CA GLN A 650 20.49 -62.84 -63.21
C GLN A 650 20.21 -61.41 -63.67
N LEU A 651 21.21 -60.73 -64.22
CA LEU A 651 21.06 -59.45 -64.88
C LEU A 651 20.77 -59.66 -66.36
N VAL A 652 19.58 -59.28 -66.82
CA VAL A 652 19.15 -59.43 -68.21
C VAL A 652 19.12 -58.07 -68.89
N ALA A 653 19.95 -57.87 -69.91
CA ALA A 653 19.92 -56.67 -70.75
C ALA A 653 18.78 -56.76 -71.77
N THR A 654 18.30 -55.62 -72.28
CA THR A 654 17.19 -55.54 -73.25
C THR A 654 17.47 -56.24 -74.58
N ASN A 655 18.73 -56.51 -74.93
CA ASN A 655 19.12 -57.32 -76.09
C ASN A 655 18.99 -58.84 -75.86
N GLY A 656 18.52 -59.26 -74.69
CA GLY A 656 18.28 -60.67 -74.33
C GLY A 656 19.52 -61.39 -73.78
N MET A 657 20.69 -60.74 -73.71
CA MET A 657 21.85 -61.31 -73.03
C MET A 657 21.66 -61.23 -71.52
N PHE A 658 22.07 -62.29 -70.80
CA PHE A 658 22.06 -62.29 -69.35
C PHE A 658 23.42 -62.63 -68.76
N THR A 659 23.70 -62.05 -67.59
CA THR A 659 24.90 -62.27 -66.79
C THR A 659 24.48 -62.72 -65.40
N GLU A 660 25.13 -63.74 -64.84
CA GLU A 660 24.91 -64.11 -63.44
C GLU A 660 25.74 -63.23 -62.50
N LEU A 661 25.09 -62.73 -61.46
CA LEU A 661 25.68 -61.92 -60.40
C LEU A 661 25.64 -62.71 -59.09
N GLN A 662 26.75 -62.71 -58.36
CA GLN A 662 26.80 -63.26 -57.00
C GLN A 662 26.38 -62.16 -56.03
N VAL A 663 25.28 -62.39 -55.29
CA VAL A 663 24.76 -61.48 -54.26
C VAL A 663 25.08 -62.08 -52.90
N VAL A 664 25.75 -61.31 -52.04
CA VAL A 664 25.92 -61.66 -50.61
C VAL A 664 24.96 -60.82 -49.76
N PRO A 665 24.61 -61.26 -48.53
CA PRO A 665 23.82 -60.43 -47.63
C PRO A 665 24.48 -59.05 -47.40
N GLY A 666 23.69 -57.99 -47.50
CA GLY A 666 24.12 -56.60 -47.46
C GLY A 666 24.06 -55.92 -48.82
N ARG A 667 24.88 -54.87 -48.99
CA ARG A 667 24.91 -54.02 -50.19
C ARG A 667 25.93 -54.53 -51.19
N ASN A 668 25.48 -54.78 -52.42
CA ASN A 668 26.28 -55.28 -53.53
C ASN A 668 26.23 -54.26 -54.67
N GLU A 669 27.38 -53.92 -55.22
CA GLU A 669 27.48 -53.00 -56.35
C GLU A 669 28.09 -53.71 -57.55
N TYR A 670 27.52 -53.47 -58.73
CA TYR A 670 27.97 -54.04 -59.99
C TYR A 670 28.14 -52.93 -61.01
N GLU A 671 29.32 -52.88 -61.63
CA GLU A 671 29.54 -52.01 -62.78
C GLU A 671 28.84 -52.60 -64.00
N VAL A 672 27.95 -51.80 -64.59
CA VAL A 672 27.22 -52.15 -65.80
C VAL A 672 27.21 -50.95 -66.74
N SER A 673 27.20 -51.20 -68.04
CA SER A 673 27.03 -50.11 -69.01
C SER A 673 25.69 -49.42 -68.82
N SER A 674 25.57 -48.15 -69.25
CA SER A 674 24.28 -47.48 -69.23
C SER A 674 23.26 -48.23 -70.10
N GLY A 675 22.06 -48.43 -69.57
CA GLY A 675 21.07 -49.29 -70.19
C GLY A 675 19.92 -49.66 -69.26
N ILE A 676 18.92 -50.32 -69.83
CA ILE A 676 17.78 -50.88 -69.10
C ILE A 676 18.07 -52.35 -68.85
N TYR A 677 17.91 -52.77 -67.60
CA TYR A 677 18.14 -54.13 -67.17
C TYR A 677 16.95 -54.71 -66.41
N ILE A 678 16.83 -56.03 -66.42
CA ILE A 678 15.97 -56.80 -65.54
C ILE A 678 16.86 -57.66 -64.65
N VAL A 679 16.91 -57.37 -63.35
CA VAL A 679 17.59 -58.20 -62.36
C VAL A 679 16.61 -59.24 -61.86
N ARG A 680 16.92 -60.53 -61.98
CA ARG A 680 16.14 -61.61 -61.39
C ARG A 680 16.84 -62.14 -60.15
N LEU A 681 16.24 -62.02 -58.98
CA LEU A 681 16.82 -62.45 -57.70
C LEU A 681 15.71 -63.08 -56.85
N HIS A 682 16.01 -64.23 -56.23
CA HIS A 682 15.07 -64.96 -55.35
C HIS A 682 13.68 -65.19 -55.96
N GLY A 683 13.64 -65.51 -57.26
CA GLY A 683 12.39 -65.75 -58.01
C GLY A 683 11.60 -64.49 -58.40
N LYS A 684 12.13 -63.30 -58.12
CA LYS A 684 11.52 -61.99 -58.45
C LYS A 684 12.29 -61.33 -59.59
N SER A 685 11.66 -60.37 -60.27
CA SER A 685 12.27 -59.60 -61.37
C SER A 685 12.14 -58.10 -61.10
N PHE A 686 13.26 -57.39 -61.10
CA PHE A 686 13.38 -55.95 -60.86
C PHE A 686 13.85 -55.26 -62.13
N LYS A 687 13.09 -54.28 -62.61
CA LYS A 687 13.49 -53.50 -63.78
C LYS A 687 14.23 -52.25 -63.30
N VAL A 688 15.45 -52.04 -63.77
CA VAL A 688 16.31 -50.94 -63.35
C VAL A 688 16.93 -50.28 -64.57
N ILE A 689 17.06 -48.95 -64.54
CA ILE A 689 17.72 -48.18 -65.59
C ILE A 689 18.99 -47.62 -64.98
N VAL A 690 20.15 -48.06 -65.47
CA VAL A 690 21.45 -47.49 -65.10
C VAL A 690 21.79 -46.45 -66.15
N LYS A 691 21.94 -45.19 -65.74
CA LYS A 691 22.25 -44.07 -66.63
C LYS A 691 23.73 -43.78 -66.68
#